data_AF-A0A7V4HUU5-F1
#
_entry.id   AF-A0A7V4HUU5-F1
#
_cell.length_a   1.000
_cell.length_b   1.000
_cell.length_c   1.000
_cell.angle_alpha   90.00
_cell.angle_beta   90.00
_cell.angle_gamma   90.00
#
_symmetry.space_group_name_H-M   'P 1'
#
loop_
_entity.id
_entity.type
_entity.pdbx_description
1 polymer ?
#
loop_
_entity_poly.entity_id
_entity_poly.type
_entity_poly.pdbx_seq_one_letter_code
_entity_poly.pdbx_strand_id
1 'polypeptide(L)'
;MGLFTLMLGALWLGQVQGASGDGFVQVSPDALRPLDGSWPARSPSTSGGERDPAVLRGASPGTAGATAAPRRAIAQELAAKSFAAPTNGSLVGRPTTLLEAMGRAADRSQQAVIARAYWRLAAAVGEYHARLLAVEWLQRISPRAEDVVPLRSQRALAAEALWRAGDRGSRAQRSLAEAAGWSFGAPLPADAPHAGPYRTGFNEGLASSTFPPRNRLIHRALPLRRQGMELRAAAVQAADDALEAALDAYRESGLELGVVLSCLARAVEQREGFVAEVCAYNEEIADYALSVAPPDASPRAVVSMLIFPASRGEPSSRPVENLASPQGLPAKRAAVSPATGVEPASAVFPSSPLGSDVFPASPRQPTLAPPKPKQPDAISDEPLPLPPKPIPEHTAQRVPASDRAAGASGKSSALYPALVSASAIARVQDLAAALHWDRRLPTEAGRTVELEECLRGVSSGDRRSVVDAYWTARQQAAAYQVFAEQGDLIEQLAPLVLDHRRQPLGPLDMLQLRAARLAGEADRMGAQVELLRAQFDLTQRAGRPLQGAWLLPSTAPHAGPYRLRLEEQKPEIVQQPSMKRLAATVPALYDALQQRAGAVVEADAARAVATVAYESGGRGIEPVLAAMRWQTAETLAFLQTLTGYNQAIAEYALTVLPSSIPGDQLVPALVLTRR
;
A
#
# COMPACT_ATOMS: atom_id res chain seq x y z
N MET A 1 4.81 -8.78 -0.88
CA MET A 1 5.24 -7.54 -0.19
C MET A 1 4.42 -7.27 1.09
N GLY A 2 4.06 -8.29 1.90
CA GLY A 2 3.05 -8.13 2.96
C GLY A 2 3.44 -8.60 4.37
N LEU A 3 4.72 -8.74 4.69
CA LEU A 3 5.17 -9.31 5.98
C LEU A 3 6.05 -8.37 6.82
N PHE A 4 6.36 -7.16 6.36
CA PHE A 4 7.31 -6.27 7.06
C PHE A 4 6.66 -5.26 8.02
N THR A 5 5.34 -5.04 7.95
CA THR A 5 4.67 -3.98 8.73
C THR A 5 4.27 -4.39 10.15
N LEU A 6 4.30 -5.69 10.49
CA LEU A 6 3.79 -6.19 11.78
C LEU A 6 4.78 -6.18 12.95
N MET A 7 6.10 -6.08 12.71
CA MET A 7 7.07 -6.18 13.82
C MET A 7 7.41 -4.87 14.55
N LEU A 8 7.05 -3.71 14.03
CA LEU A 8 7.29 -2.43 14.73
C LEU A 8 6.12 -2.00 15.63
N GLY A 9 4.90 -2.51 15.40
CA GLY A 9 3.74 -2.20 16.25
C GLY A 9 3.73 -2.93 17.61
N ALA A 10 4.32 -4.13 17.68
CA ALA A 10 4.28 -4.96 18.88
C ALA A 10 5.14 -4.43 20.05
N LEU A 11 6.12 -3.56 19.79
CA LEU A 11 7.01 -3.01 20.82
C LEU A 11 6.47 -1.74 21.50
N TRP A 12 5.42 -1.10 20.94
CA TRP A 12 4.89 0.16 21.48
C TRP A 12 3.74 -0.03 22.48
N LEU A 13 3.09 -1.21 22.51
CA LEU A 13 2.02 -1.53 23.46
C LEU A 13 2.53 -1.98 24.86
N GLY A 14 3.85 -2.13 25.03
CA GLY A 14 4.44 -2.71 26.26
C GLY A 14 4.76 -1.74 27.41
N GLN A 15 4.52 -0.43 27.28
CA GLN A 15 4.95 0.54 28.32
C GLN A 15 3.87 1.49 28.86
N VAL A 16 2.58 1.26 28.59
CA VAL A 16 1.48 2.03 29.24
C VAL A 16 0.85 1.23 30.38
N GLN A 17 1.67 0.75 31.32
CA GLN A 17 1.20 0.29 32.63
C GLN A 17 2.10 0.86 33.73
N GLY A 18 1.60 1.89 34.41
CA GLY A 18 2.28 2.54 35.52
C GLY A 18 1.34 3.39 36.38
N ALA A 19 0.94 2.82 37.51
CA ALA A 19 0.53 3.46 38.77
C ALA A 19 -0.73 4.36 38.79
N SER A 20 -1.90 3.73 38.98
CA SER A 20 -3.02 4.34 39.68
C SER A 20 -2.75 4.29 41.19
N GLY A 21 -2.36 5.42 41.78
CA GLY A 21 -2.35 5.63 43.23
C GLY A 21 -3.56 6.47 43.62
N ASP A 22 -4.39 5.89 44.49
CA ASP A 22 -5.57 6.51 45.10
C ASP A 22 -5.25 7.82 45.82
N GLY A 23 -6.12 8.81 45.62
CA GLY A 23 -6.08 10.10 46.31
C GLY A 23 -7.38 10.87 46.11
N PHE A 24 -8.47 10.37 46.70
CA PHE A 24 -9.74 11.09 46.80
C PHE A 24 -9.56 12.38 47.62
N VAL A 25 -9.73 13.54 46.99
CA VAL A 25 -10.09 14.78 47.68
C VAL A 25 -11.39 15.30 47.08
N GLN A 26 -12.40 15.29 47.93
CA GLN A 26 -13.77 15.69 47.71
C GLN A 26 -13.87 17.22 47.83
N VAL A 27 -14.35 17.91 46.79
CA VAL A 27 -14.78 19.31 46.90
C VAL A 27 -16.16 19.46 46.23
N SER A 28 -17.11 19.93 47.03
CA SER A 28 -18.51 20.17 46.69
C SER A 28 -18.69 21.26 45.61
N PRO A 29 -19.79 21.20 44.84
CA PRO A 29 -20.18 22.27 43.92
C PRO A 29 -21.20 23.20 44.60
N ASP A 30 -20.99 24.51 44.54
CA ASP A 30 -22.15 25.43 44.51
C ASP A 30 -21.84 26.84 43.96
N ALA A 31 -22.90 27.39 43.37
CA ALA A 31 -23.19 28.81 43.09
C ALA A 31 -22.57 29.53 41.86
N LEU A 32 -23.33 29.44 40.75
CA LEU A 32 -24.04 30.54 40.08
C LEU A 32 -23.43 31.97 40.07
N ARG A 33 -23.17 32.51 38.87
CA ARG A 33 -23.84 33.71 38.31
C ARG A 33 -23.45 33.98 36.84
N PRO A 34 -24.40 34.34 35.96
CA PRO A 34 -24.13 34.75 34.59
C PRO A 34 -23.91 36.28 34.49
N LEU A 35 -23.00 36.69 33.61
CA LEU A 35 -22.87 38.09 33.19
C LEU A 35 -23.44 38.23 31.78
N ASP A 36 -24.53 38.99 31.71
CA ASP A 36 -25.11 39.58 30.52
C ASP A 36 -24.10 40.46 29.78
N GLY A 37 -24.09 40.37 28.45
CA GLY A 37 -23.20 41.14 27.59
C GLY A 37 -23.67 41.14 26.14
N SER A 38 -24.88 41.65 25.91
CA SER A 38 -25.44 41.94 24.59
C SER A 38 -24.68 43.06 23.88
N TRP A 39 -24.27 42.86 22.62
CA TRP A 39 -24.13 43.92 21.62
C TRP A 39 -24.60 43.43 20.24
N PRO A 40 -25.16 44.32 19.40
CA PRO A 40 -26.23 43.94 18.47
C PRO A 40 -25.78 43.72 17.03
N ALA A 41 -26.61 42.96 16.32
CA ALA A 41 -26.63 42.78 14.89
C ALA A 41 -26.77 44.10 14.11
N ARG A 42 -26.07 44.20 12.98
CA ARG A 42 -26.40 45.14 11.89
C ARG A 42 -26.27 44.47 10.52
N SER A 43 -27.41 44.31 9.89
CA SER A 43 -27.71 44.37 8.46
C SER A 43 -29.22 44.70 8.42
N PRO A 44 -29.75 45.55 7.50
CA PRO A 44 -29.66 45.32 6.05
C PRO A 44 -29.71 46.59 5.15
N SER A 45 -29.50 46.42 3.84
CA SER A 45 -30.23 47.00 2.69
C SER A 45 -29.34 46.97 1.43
N THR A 46 -29.60 46.19 0.38
CA THR A 46 -30.59 46.31 -0.73
C THR A 46 -30.51 47.56 -1.59
N SER A 47 -29.91 47.43 -2.78
CA SER A 47 -30.42 47.87 -4.11
C SER A 47 -29.38 47.37 -5.14
N GLY A 48 -29.71 46.73 -6.27
CA GLY A 48 -30.88 46.88 -7.15
C GLY A 48 -30.38 47.54 -8.44
N GLY A 49 -29.99 46.75 -9.43
CA GLY A 49 -29.36 47.25 -10.67
C GLY A 49 -29.24 46.18 -11.75
N GLU A 50 -30.39 45.72 -12.21
CA GLU A 50 -30.60 44.86 -13.37
C GLU A 50 -30.30 45.63 -14.67
N ARG A 51 -29.41 45.10 -15.53
CA ARG A 51 -29.33 45.36 -16.98
C ARG A 51 -28.28 44.44 -17.63
N ASP A 52 -28.77 43.41 -18.30
CA ASP A 52 -28.15 42.76 -19.46
C ASP A 52 -29.02 43.10 -20.69
N PRO A 53 -28.64 42.85 -21.97
CA PRO A 53 -27.48 42.07 -22.43
C PRO A 53 -26.67 42.75 -23.58
N ALA A 54 -25.39 42.41 -23.70
CA ALA A 54 -24.67 42.59 -24.97
C ALA A 54 -23.64 41.47 -25.20
N VAL A 55 -23.99 40.59 -26.13
CA VAL A 55 -23.10 39.67 -26.84
C VAL A 55 -21.97 40.46 -27.49
N LEU A 56 -20.70 40.07 -27.28
CA LEU A 56 -19.66 39.96 -28.33
C LEU A 56 -18.28 39.56 -27.75
N ARG A 57 -17.72 38.52 -28.39
CA ARG A 57 -16.29 38.22 -28.61
C ARG A 57 -15.47 37.63 -27.46
N GLY A 58 -15.10 36.37 -27.70
CA GLY A 58 -14.01 35.69 -27.03
C GLY A 58 -12.67 36.39 -27.27
N ALA A 59 -11.89 36.47 -26.19
CA ALA A 59 -10.48 36.82 -26.19
C ALA A 59 -9.72 35.66 -25.53
N SER A 60 -8.76 35.10 -26.26
CA SER A 60 -7.76 34.16 -25.74
C SER A 60 -7.04 34.74 -24.52
N PRO A 61 -6.73 33.93 -23.49
CA PRO A 61 -5.74 34.34 -22.49
C PRO A 61 -4.34 34.22 -23.10
N GLY A 62 -3.70 35.38 -23.21
CA GLY A 62 -2.36 35.56 -23.71
C GLY A 62 -1.29 34.88 -22.84
N THR A 63 -0.30 34.39 -23.55
CA THR A 63 0.94 33.77 -23.13
C THR A 63 1.79 34.75 -22.30
N ALA A 64 1.85 34.56 -20.98
CA ALA A 64 2.92 35.10 -20.16
C ALA A 64 3.95 33.98 -19.91
N GLY A 65 4.95 33.92 -20.78
CA GLY A 65 6.09 33.04 -20.64
C GLY A 65 6.96 33.47 -19.46
N ALA A 66 6.88 32.72 -18.37
CA ALA A 66 7.96 32.63 -17.41
C ALA A 66 8.89 31.51 -17.87
N THR A 67 10.11 31.89 -18.24
CA THR A 67 11.26 31.03 -18.49
C THR A 67 11.64 30.28 -17.20
N ALA A 68 10.84 29.28 -16.85
CA ALA A 68 11.24 28.26 -15.88
C ALA A 68 12.23 27.35 -16.59
N ALA A 69 13.52 27.46 -16.23
CA ALA A 69 14.48 26.39 -16.47
C ALA A 69 13.82 25.06 -16.03
N PRO A 70 13.93 23.98 -16.81
CA PRO A 70 13.23 22.74 -16.49
C PRO A 70 13.72 22.26 -15.12
N ARG A 71 12.87 22.39 -14.09
CA ARG A 71 13.12 21.77 -12.79
C ARG A 71 13.35 20.29 -13.10
N ARG A 72 14.57 19.80 -12.89
CA ARG A 72 14.83 18.36 -12.94
C ARG A 72 13.79 17.70 -12.05
N ALA A 73 13.11 16.70 -12.60
CA ALA A 73 12.10 15.96 -11.85
C ALA A 73 12.77 15.29 -10.63
N ILE A 74 12.22 15.50 -9.44
CA ILE A 74 12.79 15.04 -8.16
C ILE A 74 13.04 13.52 -8.21
N ALA A 75 12.12 12.76 -8.83
CA ALA A 75 12.25 11.32 -9.00
C ALA A 75 13.50 10.90 -9.78
N GLN A 76 13.91 11.62 -10.84
CA GLN A 76 15.09 11.25 -11.62
C GLN A 76 16.38 11.40 -10.84
N GLU A 77 16.52 12.49 -10.09
CA GLU A 77 17.70 12.70 -9.25
C GLU A 77 17.76 11.68 -8.11
N LEU A 78 16.62 11.44 -7.45
CA LEU A 78 16.54 10.48 -6.36
C LEU A 78 16.79 9.05 -6.85
N ALA A 79 16.32 8.67 -8.05
CA ALA A 79 16.61 7.38 -8.66
C ALA A 79 18.11 7.22 -8.93
N ALA A 80 18.76 8.23 -9.52
CA ALA A 80 20.21 8.17 -9.76
C ALA A 80 21.01 7.95 -8.46
N LYS A 81 20.59 8.57 -7.34
CA LYS A 81 21.23 8.37 -6.03
C LYS A 81 20.89 7.02 -5.40
N SER A 82 19.64 6.57 -5.51
CA SER A 82 19.16 5.37 -4.80
C SER A 82 19.66 4.07 -5.41
N PHE A 83 19.88 4.04 -6.72
CA PHE A 83 20.29 2.85 -7.47
C PHE A 83 21.78 2.82 -7.82
N ALA A 84 22.57 3.80 -7.37
CA ALA A 84 24.02 3.79 -7.55
C ALA A 84 24.63 2.59 -6.81
N ALA A 85 25.64 1.97 -7.43
CA ALA A 85 26.37 0.89 -6.78
C ALA A 85 27.01 1.40 -5.47
N PRO A 86 26.79 0.73 -4.33
CA PRO A 86 27.32 1.18 -3.05
C PRO A 86 28.85 1.12 -3.10
N THR A 87 29.51 2.25 -2.83
CA THR A 87 30.98 2.32 -2.73
C THR A 87 31.48 1.80 -1.38
N ASN A 88 30.60 1.81 -0.37
CA ASN A 88 30.86 1.35 0.98
C ASN A 88 29.84 0.27 1.31
N GLY A 89 30.28 -0.95 1.62
CA GLY A 89 29.36 -2.05 1.96
C GLY A 89 29.90 -3.44 1.69
N SER A 90 29.15 -4.44 2.14
CA SER A 90 29.41 -5.87 1.90
C SER A 90 28.90 -6.37 0.55
N LEU A 91 27.97 -5.64 -0.10
CA LEU A 91 27.44 -6.01 -1.41
C LEU A 91 28.41 -5.59 -2.51
N VAL A 92 29.28 -6.51 -2.91
CA VAL A 92 30.32 -6.31 -3.93
C VAL A 92 29.92 -6.95 -5.26
N GLY A 93 30.53 -6.48 -6.36
CA GLY A 93 30.31 -7.08 -7.67
C GLY A 93 30.86 -6.26 -8.83
N ARG A 94 30.78 -6.84 -10.03
CA ARG A 94 31.21 -6.19 -11.27
C ARG A 94 30.07 -5.34 -11.85
N PRO A 95 30.27 -4.04 -12.10
CA PRO A 95 29.31 -3.22 -12.82
C PRO A 95 28.98 -3.85 -14.17
N THR A 96 27.70 -4.11 -14.40
CA THR A 96 27.15 -4.82 -15.54
C THR A 96 25.99 -4.03 -16.10
N THR A 97 26.04 -3.70 -17.39
CA THR A 97 24.94 -2.99 -18.06
C THR A 97 23.82 -3.97 -18.45
N LEU A 98 22.60 -3.46 -18.59
CA LEU A 98 21.48 -4.19 -19.15
C LEU A 98 21.78 -4.64 -20.58
N LEU A 99 22.53 -3.85 -21.36
CA LEU A 99 23.00 -4.24 -22.69
C LEU A 99 23.92 -5.46 -22.65
N GLU A 100 24.87 -5.51 -21.71
CA GLU A 100 25.74 -6.68 -21.52
C GLU A 100 24.93 -7.92 -21.11
N ALA A 101 23.94 -7.76 -20.23
CA ALA A 101 23.07 -8.84 -19.80
C ALA A 101 22.20 -9.36 -20.96
N MET A 102 21.52 -8.46 -21.69
CA MET A 102 20.62 -8.81 -22.79
C MET A 102 21.35 -9.32 -24.03
N GLY A 103 22.62 -8.95 -24.22
CA GLY A 103 23.43 -9.42 -25.35
C GLY A 103 23.66 -10.93 -25.40
N ARG A 104 23.36 -11.65 -24.31
CA ARG A 104 23.43 -13.13 -24.22
C ARG A 104 22.09 -13.84 -24.40
N ALA A 105 21.00 -13.10 -24.55
CA ALA A 105 19.70 -13.71 -24.72
C ALA A 105 19.56 -14.35 -26.11
N ALA A 106 19.10 -15.59 -26.16
CA ALA A 106 18.81 -16.32 -27.39
C ALA A 106 17.57 -15.77 -28.11
N ASP A 107 16.56 -15.31 -27.35
CA ASP A 107 15.30 -14.82 -27.89
C ASP A 107 14.65 -13.73 -27.01
N ARG A 108 13.49 -13.23 -27.48
CA ARG A 108 12.69 -12.21 -26.79
C ARG A 108 12.17 -12.65 -25.42
N SER A 109 11.87 -13.93 -25.24
CA SER A 109 11.37 -14.47 -23.97
C SER A 109 12.47 -14.45 -22.92
N GLN A 110 13.70 -14.85 -23.28
CA GLN A 110 14.86 -14.78 -22.42
C GLN A 110 15.25 -13.33 -22.12
N GLN A 111 15.15 -12.43 -23.09
CA GLN A 111 15.32 -10.99 -22.86
C GLN A 111 14.36 -10.45 -21.79
N ALA A 112 13.09 -10.88 -21.79
CA ALA A 112 12.12 -10.48 -20.77
C ALA A 112 12.48 -11.02 -19.37
N VAL A 113 12.98 -12.26 -19.29
CA VAL A 113 13.46 -12.84 -18.03
C VAL A 113 14.67 -12.07 -17.51
N ILE A 114 15.66 -11.78 -18.37
CA ILE A 114 16.86 -11.02 -18.03
C ILE A 114 16.51 -9.60 -17.58
N ALA A 115 15.65 -8.88 -18.32
CA ALA A 115 15.25 -7.52 -17.96
C ALA A 115 14.57 -7.46 -16.59
N ARG A 116 13.67 -8.40 -16.28
CA ARG A 116 13.04 -8.50 -14.95
C ARG A 116 14.06 -8.85 -13.87
N ALA A 117 14.95 -9.81 -14.10
CA ALA A 117 16.01 -10.15 -13.15
C ALA A 117 16.94 -8.96 -12.88
N TYR A 118 17.27 -8.17 -13.92
CA TYR A 118 18.09 -6.99 -13.83
C TYR A 118 17.43 -5.90 -12.96
N TRP A 119 16.15 -5.58 -13.20
CA TRP A 119 15.45 -4.58 -12.39
C TRP A 119 15.20 -5.04 -10.95
N ARG A 120 14.98 -6.33 -10.72
CA ARG A 120 14.91 -6.88 -9.35
C ARG A 120 16.25 -6.77 -8.62
N LEU A 121 17.37 -6.99 -9.30
CA LEU A 121 18.68 -6.73 -8.74
C LEU A 121 18.86 -5.23 -8.42
N ALA A 122 18.45 -4.34 -9.33
CA ALA A 122 18.47 -2.89 -9.07
C ALA A 122 17.64 -2.53 -7.83
N ALA A 123 16.44 -3.09 -7.67
CA ALA A 123 15.62 -2.89 -6.48
C ALA A 123 16.31 -3.38 -5.20
N ALA A 124 16.91 -4.58 -5.23
CA ALA A 124 17.63 -5.12 -4.07
C ALA A 124 18.86 -4.26 -3.69
N VAL A 125 19.56 -3.68 -4.67
CA VAL A 125 20.65 -2.73 -4.42
C VAL A 125 20.11 -1.42 -3.82
N GLY A 126 18.98 -0.91 -4.30
CA GLY A 126 18.33 0.27 -3.74
C GLY A 126 17.85 0.07 -2.29
N GLU A 127 17.25 -1.08 -1.98
CA GLU A 127 16.90 -1.47 -0.60
C GLU A 127 18.15 -1.54 0.30
N TYR A 128 19.22 -2.18 -0.20
CA TYR A 128 20.49 -2.24 0.52
C TYR A 128 21.02 -0.85 0.84
N HIS A 129 21.00 0.07 -0.13
CA HIS A 129 21.45 1.45 0.05
C HIS A 129 20.60 2.21 1.08
N ALA A 130 19.27 2.06 1.06
CA ALA A 130 18.39 2.67 2.05
C ALA A 130 18.71 2.19 3.48
N ARG A 131 19.00 0.89 3.66
CA ARG A 131 19.39 0.31 4.95
C ARG A 131 20.79 0.72 5.38
N LEU A 132 21.72 0.87 4.44
CA LEU A 132 23.07 1.34 4.71
C LEU A 132 23.04 2.78 5.26
N LEU A 133 22.28 3.67 4.60
CA LEU A 133 22.07 5.04 5.06
C LEU A 133 21.48 5.06 6.48
N ALA A 134 20.55 4.17 6.81
CA ALA A 134 19.98 4.09 8.16
C ALA A 134 21.04 3.74 9.21
N VAL A 135 21.94 2.79 8.91
CA VAL A 135 23.06 2.45 9.79
C VAL A 135 24.00 3.65 9.95
N GLU A 136 24.35 4.33 8.86
CA GLU A 136 25.20 5.53 8.92
C GLU A 136 24.56 6.65 9.76
N TRP A 137 23.26 6.90 9.59
CA TRP A 137 22.53 7.87 10.39
C TRP A 137 22.58 7.53 11.88
N LEU A 138 22.27 6.29 12.25
CA LEU A 138 22.30 5.84 13.64
C LEU A 138 23.71 5.92 14.25
N GLN A 139 24.76 5.71 13.46
CA GLN A 139 26.15 5.85 13.92
C GLN A 139 26.53 7.31 14.20
N ARG A 140 25.95 8.27 13.46
CA ARG A 140 26.19 9.72 13.67
C ARG A 140 25.49 10.31 14.89
N ILE A 141 24.52 9.62 15.47
CA ILE A 141 23.83 10.08 16.68
C ILE A 141 24.76 9.91 17.89
N SER A 142 25.05 11.03 18.57
CA SER A 142 25.68 11.03 19.89
C SER A 142 24.59 10.89 20.96
N PRO A 143 24.44 9.73 21.62
CA PRO A 143 23.36 9.52 22.58
C PRO A 143 23.61 10.30 23.87
N ARG A 144 22.52 10.76 24.51
CA ARG A 144 22.50 11.14 25.93
C ARG A 144 22.64 9.89 26.82
N ALA A 145 22.90 10.07 28.10
CA ALA A 145 23.18 8.96 29.03
C ALA A 145 22.02 7.95 29.10
N GLU A 146 20.79 8.44 29.16
CA GLU A 146 19.54 7.67 29.18
C GLU A 146 19.27 6.93 27.85
N ASP A 147 19.83 7.43 26.75
CA ASP A 147 19.55 6.97 25.40
C ASP A 147 20.56 5.93 24.87
N VAL A 148 21.64 5.67 25.62
CA VAL A 148 22.71 4.74 25.20
C VAL A 148 22.15 3.34 24.92
N VAL A 149 21.31 2.81 25.81
CA VAL A 149 20.76 1.45 25.69
C VAL A 149 19.75 1.34 24.55
N PRO A 150 18.72 2.22 24.46
CA PRO A 150 17.81 2.23 23.31
C PRO A 150 18.55 2.38 21.97
N LEU A 151 19.50 3.31 21.86
CA LEU A 151 20.24 3.52 20.61
C LEU A 151 21.11 2.31 20.23
N ARG A 152 21.73 1.63 21.21
CA ARG A 152 22.48 0.39 20.95
C ARG A 152 21.58 -0.71 20.39
N SER A 153 20.38 -0.87 20.95
CA SER A 153 19.39 -1.82 20.45
C SER A 153 19.02 -1.50 19.00
N GLN A 154 18.73 -0.24 18.70
CA GLN A 154 18.36 0.19 17.34
C GLN A 154 19.50 0.03 16.33
N ARG A 155 20.74 0.29 16.72
CA ARG A 155 21.92 0.02 15.88
C ARG A 155 22.04 -1.48 15.54
N ALA A 156 21.77 -2.37 16.49
CA ALA A 156 21.79 -3.81 16.25
C ALA A 156 20.67 -4.24 15.28
N LEU A 157 19.45 -3.70 15.45
CA LEU A 157 18.32 -3.96 14.53
C LEU A 157 18.61 -3.46 13.11
N ALA A 158 19.20 -2.26 12.98
CA ALA A 158 19.57 -1.71 11.68
C ALA A 158 20.68 -2.52 11.00
N ALA A 159 21.68 -3.00 11.76
CA ALA A 159 22.74 -3.85 11.24
C ALA A 159 22.18 -5.21 10.73
N GLU A 160 21.24 -5.82 11.46
CA GLU A 160 20.56 -7.03 11.00
C GLU A 160 19.75 -6.77 9.72
N ALA A 161 19.00 -5.66 9.68
CA ALA A 161 18.23 -5.29 8.49
C ALA A 161 19.12 -5.06 7.26
N LEU A 162 20.29 -4.43 7.43
CA LEU A 162 21.29 -4.26 6.38
C LEU A 162 21.85 -5.61 5.90
N TRP A 163 22.15 -6.52 6.84
CA TRP A 163 22.61 -7.87 6.49
C TRP A 163 21.56 -8.63 5.67
N ARG A 164 20.29 -8.60 6.09
CA ARG A 164 19.17 -9.22 5.35
C ARG A 164 19.00 -8.60 3.95
N ALA A 165 19.17 -7.29 3.81
CA ALA A 165 19.14 -6.63 2.50
C ALA A 165 20.32 -7.06 1.61
N GLY A 166 21.52 -7.23 2.19
CA GLY A 166 22.70 -7.73 1.48
C GLY A 166 22.52 -9.17 0.97
N ASP A 167 21.87 -10.03 1.75
CA ASP A 167 21.53 -11.40 1.35
C ASP A 167 20.46 -11.43 0.24
N ARG A 168 19.46 -10.52 0.28
CA ARG A 168 18.53 -10.32 -0.85
C ARG A 168 19.26 -9.84 -2.11
N GLY A 169 20.17 -8.87 -1.99
CA GLY A 169 21.05 -8.43 -3.08
C GLY A 169 21.82 -9.59 -3.68
N SER A 170 22.49 -10.39 -2.85
CA SER A 170 23.28 -11.55 -3.29
C SER A 170 22.43 -12.63 -3.99
N ARG A 171 21.19 -12.87 -3.53
CA ARG A 171 20.23 -13.74 -4.24
C ARG A 171 19.87 -13.17 -5.60
N ALA A 172 19.58 -11.88 -5.70
CA ALA A 172 19.25 -11.24 -6.97
C ALA A 172 20.43 -11.24 -7.95
N GLN A 173 21.67 -11.13 -7.46
CA GLN A 173 22.89 -11.27 -8.26
C GLN A 173 22.96 -12.66 -8.91
N ARG A 174 22.71 -13.73 -8.12
CA ARG A 174 22.65 -15.10 -8.62
C ARG A 174 21.54 -15.29 -9.65
N SER A 175 20.33 -14.79 -9.37
CA SER A 175 19.21 -14.90 -10.32
C SER A 175 19.48 -14.20 -11.65
N LEU A 176 20.15 -13.04 -11.65
CA LEU A 176 20.55 -12.38 -12.89
C LEU A 176 21.65 -13.16 -13.62
N ALA A 177 22.67 -13.66 -12.89
CA ALA A 177 23.73 -14.47 -13.48
C ALA A 177 23.19 -15.75 -14.13
N GLU A 178 22.27 -16.45 -13.45
CA GLU A 178 21.55 -17.61 -13.98
C GLU A 178 20.75 -17.25 -15.24
N ALA A 179 19.96 -16.18 -15.20
CA ALA A 179 19.16 -15.73 -16.35
C ALA A 179 20.02 -15.34 -17.58
N ALA A 180 21.19 -14.74 -17.34
CA ALA A 180 22.13 -14.31 -18.37
C ALA A 180 23.13 -15.41 -18.80
N GLY A 181 23.09 -16.60 -18.19
CA GLY A 181 23.98 -17.71 -18.48
C GLY A 181 25.44 -17.48 -18.06
N TRP A 182 25.68 -16.70 -17.00
CA TRP A 182 27.03 -16.49 -16.46
C TRP A 182 27.40 -17.59 -15.47
N SER A 183 28.51 -18.27 -15.73
CA SER A 183 29.05 -19.32 -14.86
C SER A 183 29.73 -18.76 -13.60
N PHE A 184 30.15 -17.49 -13.63
CA PHE A 184 30.87 -16.84 -12.54
C PHE A 184 30.61 -15.34 -12.54
N GLY A 185 30.58 -14.76 -11.34
CA GLY A 185 30.47 -13.31 -11.14
C GLY A 185 29.30 -12.92 -10.26
N ALA A 186 29.46 -11.81 -9.55
CA ALA A 186 28.40 -11.12 -8.82
C ALA A 186 28.10 -9.83 -9.61
N PRO A 187 27.12 -9.83 -10.53
CA PRO A 187 26.82 -8.61 -11.28
C PRO A 187 26.30 -7.52 -10.34
N LEU A 188 26.62 -6.26 -10.64
CA LEU A 188 25.95 -5.09 -10.08
C LEU A 188 25.33 -4.29 -11.23
N PRO A 189 24.13 -3.72 -11.05
CA PRO A 189 23.48 -2.94 -12.08
C PRO A 189 24.29 -1.65 -12.32
N ALA A 190 24.72 -1.42 -13.56
CA ALA A 190 25.45 -0.22 -13.94
C ALA A 190 24.55 0.87 -14.55
N ASP A 191 23.41 0.47 -15.13
CA ASP A 191 22.44 1.40 -15.69
C ASP A 191 21.41 1.85 -14.65
N ALA A 192 21.12 3.15 -14.63
CA ALA A 192 20.05 3.71 -13.82
C ALA A 192 18.68 3.37 -14.41
N PRO A 193 17.67 3.01 -13.59
CA PRO A 193 16.31 2.80 -14.06
C PRO A 193 15.69 4.09 -14.58
N HIS A 194 14.77 3.96 -15.55
CA HIS A 194 14.04 5.11 -16.09
C HIS A 194 13.05 5.64 -15.05
N ALA A 195 13.11 6.94 -14.77
CA ALA A 195 12.18 7.63 -13.86
C ALA A 195 11.48 8.82 -14.55
N GLY A 196 11.65 8.98 -15.86
CA GLY A 196 11.01 10.05 -16.63
C GLY A 196 9.64 9.67 -17.20
N PRO A 197 9.00 10.58 -17.96
CA PRO A 197 7.87 10.22 -18.81
C PRO A 197 8.26 9.10 -19.77
N TYR A 198 7.45 8.04 -19.84
CA TYR A 198 7.57 7.02 -20.87
C TYR A 198 6.45 7.18 -21.90
N ARG A 199 6.84 7.38 -23.17
CA ARG A 199 5.88 7.51 -24.27
C ARG A 199 5.72 6.16 -24.95
N THR A 200 4.51 5.62 -24.90
CA THR A 200 4.16 4.35 -25.57
C THR A 200 3.89 4.55 -27.06
N GLY A 201 3.50 5.74 -27.53
CA GLY A 201 3.12 5.94 -28.94
C GLY A 201 1.81 5.24 -29.33
N PHE A 202 1.05 4.72 -28.36
CA PHE A 202 -0.17 3.95 -28.57
C PHE A 202 -1.22 4.71 -29.41
N ASN A 203 -1.33 6.03 -29.23
CA ASN A 203 -2.31 6.87 -29.93
C ASN A 203 -1.86 7.34 -31.33
N GLU A 204 -0.57 7.27 -31.67
CA GLU A 204 0.03 8.01 -32.80
C GLU A 204 0.28 7.16 -34.07
N GLY A 205 -0.14 5.89 -34.10
CA GLY A 205 0.06 5.06 -35.30
C GLY A 205 -0.09 3.55 -35.11
N LEU A 206 -0.35 3.08 -33.88
CA LEU A 206 -0.45 1.66 -33.54
C LEU A 206 -1.89 1.21 -33.21
N ALA A 207 -2.86 2.12 -33.30
CA ALA A 207 -4.28 1.80 -33.09
C ALA A 207 -4.87 0.93 -34.24
N SER A 208 -4.21 0.90 -35.40
CA SER A 208 -4.57 0.07 -36.56
C SER A 208 -3.80 -1.26 -36.56
N SER A 209 -4.45 -2.29 -36.01
CA SER A 209 -4.14 -3.75 -36.05
C SER A 209 -3.15 -4.35 -35.02
N THR A 210 -3.63 -5.43 -34.38
CA THR A 210 -2.90 -6.51 -33.67
C THR A 210 -2.01 -6.17 -32.46
N PHE A 211 -2.39 -5.18 -31.64
CA PHE A 211 -1.71 -4.95 -30.36
C PHE A 211 -2.12 -5.96 -29.28
N PRO A 212 -1.17 -6.57 -28.54
CA PRO A 212 -1.49 -7.42 -27.40
C PRO A 212 -2.41 -6.69 -26.42
N PRO A 213 -3.51 -7.31 -25.96
CA PRO A 213 -4.45 -6.71 -25.02
C PRO A 213 -3.79 -6.02 -23.82
N ARG A 214 -2.77 -6.66 -23.26
CA ARG A 214 -2.01 -6.19 -22.10
C ARG A 214 -1.33 -4.82 -22.31
N ASN A 215 -0.98 -4.45 -23.54
CA ASN A 215 -0.38 -3.15 -23.81
C ASN A 215 -1.34 -2.00 -23.60
N ARG A 216 -2.66 -2.23 -23.67
CA ARG A 216 -3.67 -1.23 -23.32
C ARG A 216 -3.67 -0.93 -21.83
N LEU A 217 -3.55 -1.98 -21.02
CA LEU A 217 -3.35 -1.87 -19.57
C LEU A 217 -2.09 -1.06 -19.27
N ILE A 218 -0.95 -1.44 -19.84
CA ILE A 218 0.31 -0.73 -19.59
C ILE A 218 0.22 0.74 -20.04
N HIS A 219 -0.37 1.01 -21.22
CA HIS A 219 -0.56 2.37 -21.70
C HIS A 219 -1.35 3.26 -20.72
N ARG A 220 -2.41 2.72 -20.10
CA ARG A 220 -3.21 3.46 -19.09
C ARG A 220 -2.54 3.51 -17.71
N ALA A 221 -1.74 2.51 -17.35
CA ALA A 221 -1.10 2.41 -16.03
C ALA A 221 0.16 3.28 -15.90
N LEU A 222 1.00 3.36 -16.93
CA LEU A 222 2.30 4.05 -16.86
C LEU A 222 2.20 5.53 -16.42
N PRO A 223 1.25 6.35 -16.90
CA PRO A 223 1.12 7.73 -16.42
C PRO A 223 0.81 7.82 -14.92
N LEU A 224 -0.09 6.95 -14.42
CA LEU A 224 -0.47 6.90 -13.01
C LEU A 224 0.70 6.43 -12.13
N ARG A 225 1.42 5.40 -12.56
CA ARG A 225 2.64 4.93 -11.86
C ARG A 225 3.69 6.03 -11.76
N ARG A 226 3.90 6.76 -12.86
CA ARG A 226 4.84 7.88 -12.84
C ARG A 226 4.41 8.96 -11.85
N GLN A 227 3.13 9.32 -11.83
CA GLN A 227 2.62 10.29 -10.86
C GLN A 227 2.83 9.81 -9.42
N GLY A 228 2.53 8.55 -9.12
CA GLY A 228 2.80 7.94 -7.82
C GLY A 228 4.28 7.95 -7.45
N MET A 229 5.17 7.67 -8.40
CA MET A 229 6.62 7.72 -8.22
C MET A 229 7.14 9.14 -7.91
N GLU A 230 6.63 10.18 -8.56
CA GLU A 230 7.00 11.57 -8.26
C GLU A 230 6.51 12.00 -6.87
N LEU A 231 5.28 11.61 -6.50
CA LEU A 231 4.73 11.84 -5.16
C LEU A 231 5.57 11.13 -4.09
N ARG A 232 5.97 9.88 -4.35
CA ARG A 232 6.84 9.12 -3.45
C ARG A 232 8.23 9.75 -3.32
N ALA A 233 8.81 10.24 -4.42
CA ALA A 233 10.08 10.95 -4.37
C ALA A 233 9.99 12.23 -3.52
N ALA A 234 8.89 12.98 -3.64
CA ALA A 234 8.62 14.13 -2.79
C ALA A 234 8.39 13.72 -1.32
N ALA A 235 7.75 12.58 -1.06
CA ALA A 235 7.56 12.03 0.29
C ALA A 235 8.89 11.64 0.94
N VAL A 236 9.83 11.05 0.18
CA VAL A 236 11.21 10.78 0.64
C VAL A 236 11.88 12.07 1.08
N GLN A 237 11.85 13.10 0.22
CA GLN A 237 12.47 14.39 0.56
C GLN A 237 11.86 15.01 1.82
N ALA A 238 10.53 15.02 1.94
CA ALA A 238 9.85 15.54 3.13
C ALA A 238 10.15 14.71 4.39
N ALA A 239 10.34 13.40 4.27
CA ALA A 239 10.71 12.54 5.39
C ALA A 239 12.18 12.73 5.81
N ASP A 240 13.09 12.97 4.85
CA ASP A 240 14.47 13.34 5.14
C ASP A 240 14.53 14.71 5.84
N ASP A 241 13.78 15.70 5.36
CA ASP A 241 13.67 17.03 6.01
C ASP A 241 13.17 16.89 7.46
N ALA A 242 12.17 16.03 7.71
CA ALA A 242 11.65 15.76 9.05
C ALA A 242 12.66 15.03 9.95
N LEU A 243 13.47 14.12 9.38
CA LEU A 243 14.54 13.44 10.11
C LEU A 243 15.65 14.41 10.51
N GLU A 244 16.09 15.26 9.58
CA GLU A 244 17.11 16.28 9.85
C GLU A 244 16.63 17.24 10.94
N ALA A 245 15.40 17.76 10.84
CA ALA A 245 14.82 18.62 11.86
C ALA A 245 14.69 17.93 13.23
N ALA A 246 14.32 16.64 13.27
CA ALA A 246 14.26 15.87 14.51
C ALA A 246 15.65 15.67 15.13
N LEU A 247 16.69 15.43 14.31
CA LEU A 247 18.06 15.29 14.78
C LEU A 247 18.59 16.59 15.38
N ASP A 248 18.30 17.73 14.77
CA ASP A 248 18.71 19.03 15.29
C ASP A 248 17.98 19.34 16.60
N ALA A 249 16.66 19.11 16.66
CA ALA A 249 15.88 19.26 17.89
C ALA A 249 16.31 18.28 19.00
N TYR A 250 16.81 17.09 18.66
CA TYR A 250 17.41 16.17 19.63
C TYR A 250 18.74 16.70 20.18
N ARG A 251 19.53 17.42 19.40
CA ARG A 251 20.79 18.01 19.88
C ARG A 251 20.55 19.26 20.72
N GLU A 252 19.59 20.09 20.32
CA GLU A 252 19.43 21.45 20.85
C GLU A 252 18.31 21.59 21.89
N SER A 253 17.20 20.88 21.70
CA SER A 253 15.92 21.20 22.36
C SER A 253 15.43 20.10 23.31
N GLY A 254 16.24 19.08 23.55
CA GLY A 254 15.85 18.01 24.47
C GLY A 254 14.86 16.98 23.90
N LEU A 255 14.58 17.00 22.59
CA LEU A 255 13.64 16.05 21.94
C LEU A 255 13.95 14.59 22.34
N GLU A 256 12.93 13.77 22.49
CA GLU A 256 13.08 12.35 22.83
C GLU A 256 13.68 11.55 21.66
N LEU A 257 14.60 10.63 21.96
CA LEU A 257 15.21 9.75 20.95
C LEU A 257 14.16 8.95 20.17
N GLY A 258 13.06 8.55 20.80
CA GLY A 258 11.97 7.81 20.16
C GLY A 258 11.37 8.54 18.95
N VAL A 259 11.32 9.87 18.98
CA VAL A 259 10.82 10.68 17.85
C VAL A 259 11.80 10.65 16.69
N VAL A 260 13.10 10.80 16.97
CA VAL A 260 14.17 10.70 15.95
C VAL A 260 14.14 9.34 15.26
N LEU A 261 14.04 8.26 16.04
CA LEU A 261 13.98 6.90 15.53
C LEU A 261 12.73 6.67 14.65
N SER A 262 11.60 7.28 15.01
CA SER A 262 10.37 7.21 14.23
C SER A 262 10.50 7.97 12.90
N CYS A 263 11.11 9.16 12.88
CA CYS A 263 11.45 9.87 11.64
C CYS A 263 12.40 9.06 10.76
N LEU A 264 13.42 8.41 11.35
CA LEU A 264 14.35 7.58 10.59
C LEU A 264 13.65 6.38 9.98
N ALA A 265 12.81 5.68 10.74
CA ALA A 265 12.02 4.57 10.24
C ALA A 265 11.13 5.01 9.06
N ARG A 266 10.52 6.20 9.14
CA ARG A 266 9.69 6.78 8.08
C ARG A 266 10.52 7.10 6.83
N ALA A 267 11.69 7.71 6.98
CA ALA A 267 12.59 8.01 5.87
C ALA A 267 13.05 6.74 5.14
N VAL A 268 13.41 5.68 5.88
CA VAL A 268 13.76 4.37 5.31
C VAL A 268 12.59 3.76 4.56
N GLU A 269 11.39 3.74 5.17
CA GLU A 269 10.18 3.19 4.55
C GLU A 269 9.84 3.91 3.23
N GLN A 270 9.91 5.24 3.20
CA GLN A 270 9.65 5.99 1.97
C GLN A 270 10.69 5.71 0.88
N ARG A 271 11.97 5.53 1.24
CA ARG A 271 13.04 5.20 0.29
C ARG A 271 12.87 3.81 -0.30
N GLU A 272 12.54 2.82 0.52
CA GLU A 272 12.22 1.46 0.05
C GLU A 272 10.98 1.46 -0.85
N GLY A 273 9.93 2.21 -0.47
CA GLY A 273 8.73 2.38 -1.30
C GLY A 273 9.03 3.05 -2.65
N PHE A 274 9.89 4.07 -2.67
CA PHE A 274 10.33 4.71 -3.91
C PHE A 274 11.10 3.75 -4.83
N VAL A 275 12.03 2.98 -4.28
CA VAL A 275 12.79 1.96 -5.02
C VAL A 275 11.85 0.92 -5.64
N ALA A 276 10.85 0.46 -4.87
CA ALA A 276 9.87 -0.50 -5.36
C ALA A 276 9.02 0.06 -6.52
N GLU A 277 8.55 1.31 -6.42
CA GLU A 277 7.77 1.97 -7.49
C GLU A 277 8.58 2.17 -8.77
N VAL A 278 9.85 2.61 -8.65
CA VAL A 278 10.74 2.76 -9.81
C VAL A 278 10.95 1.41 -10.50
N CYS A 279 11.16 0.33 -9.73
CA CYS A 279 11.31 -1.01 -10.30
C CYS A 279 10.02 -1.47 -11.02
N ALA A 280 8.85 -1.32 -10.39
CA ALA A 280 7.57 -1.70 -10.98
C ALA A 280 7.28 -0.93 -12.28
N TYR A 281 7.62 0.36 -12.32
CA TYR A 281 7.54 1.19 -13.53
C TYR A 281 8.41 0.65 -14.67
N ASN A 282 9.65 0.27 -14.36
CA ASN A 282 10.60 -0.26 -15.35
C ASN A 282 10.26 -1.69 -15.81
N GLU A 283 9.65 -2.52 -14.95
CA GLU A 283 9.11 -3.82 -15.35
C GLU A 283 7.94 -3.66 -16.34
N GLU A 284 7.02 -2.70 -16.13
CA GLU A 284 5.94 -2.41 -17.08
C GLU A 284 6.47 -1.85 -18.41
N ILE A 285 7.47 -0.98 -18.36
CA ILE A 285 8.18 -0.49 -19.54
C ILE A 285 8.81 -1.66 -20.29
N ALA A 286 9.45 -2.60 -19.58
CA ALA A 286 10.07 -3.77 -20.19
C ALA A 286 9.07 -4.65 -20.91
N ASP A 287 7.96 -4.96 -20.24
CA ASP A 287 6.90 -5.75 -20.85
C ASP A 287 6.31 -5.06 -22.10
N TYR A 288 6.12 -3.73 -22.04
CA TYR A 288 5.65 -2.97 -23.19
C TYR A 288 6.67 -2.99 -24.33
N ALA A 289 7.90 -2.53 -24.08
CA ALA A 289 8.95 -2.39 -25.08
C ALA A 289 9.25 -3.71 -25.78
N LEU A 290 9.34 -4.82 -25.04
CA LEU A 290 9.62 -6.13 -25.60
C LEU A 290 8.46 -6.69 -26.44
N SER A 291 7.23 -6.31 -26.14
CA SER A 291 6.06 -6.73 -26.92
C SER A 291 5.88 -5.96 -28.23
N VAL A 292 6.43 -4.74 -28.33
CA VAL A 292 6.28 -3.85 -29.50
C VAL A 292 7.55 -3.75 -30.34
N ALA A 293 8.69 -4.19 -29.81
CA ALA A 293 9.94 -4.22 -30.54
C ALA A 293 9.81 -5.13 -31.78
N PRO A 294 10.30 -4.69 -32.95
CA PRO A 294 10.39 -5.55 -34.13
C PRO A 294 11.11 -6.87 -33.82
N PRO A 295 10.72 -8.00 -34.42
CA PRO A 295 11.31 -9.31 -34.12
C PRO A 295 12.83 -9.33 -34.35
N ASP A 296 13.32 -8.53 -35.30
CA ASP A 296 14.72 -8.35 -35.70
C ASP A 296 15.45 -7.22 -34.94
N ALA A 297 14.79 -6.49 -34.04
CA ALA A 297 15.42 -5.37 -33.36
C ALA A 297 16.59 -5.84 -32.47
N SER A 298 17.77 -5.26 -32.71
CA SER A 298 18.99 -5.57 -31.97
C SER A 298 18.85 -5.36 -30.45
N PRO A 299 19.64 -6.05 -29.61
CA PRO A 299 19.65 -5.80 -28.16
C PRO A 299 19.87 -4.32 -27.80
N ARG A 300 20.70 -3.60 -28.57
CA ARG A 300 20.94 -2.17 -28.38
C ARG A 300 19.70 -1.33 -28.64
N ALA A 301 18.93 -1.63 -29.69
CA ALA A 301 17.68 -0.93 -29.98
C ALA A 301 16.66 -1.14 -28.86
N VAL A 302 16.56 -2.37 -28.35
CA VAL A 302 15.65 -2.72 -27.25
C VAL A 302 16.03 -2.01 -25.96
N VAL A 303 17.32 -2.03 -25.58
CA VAL A 303 17.80 -1.32 -24.39
C VAL A 303 17.57 0.19 -24.51
N SER A 304 17.72 0.76 -25.70
CA SER A 304 17.37 2.16 -25.94
C SER A 304 15.88 2.42 -25.70
N MET A 305 14.98 1.51 -26.07
CA MET A 305 13.56 1.64 -25.75
C MET A 305 13.30 1.59 -24.24
N LEU A 306 14.08 0.81 -23.47
CA LEU A 306 13.91 0.64 -22.02
C LEU A 306 14.41 1.83 -21.20
N ILE A 307 15.60 2.36 -21.53
CA ILE A 307 16.33 3.33 -20.69
C ILE A 307 16.28 4.75 -21.28
N PHE A 308 16.21 4.87 -22.60
CA PHE A 308 16.26 6.15 -23.32
C PHE A 308 15.13 6.26 -24.35
N PRO A 309 13.84 6.23 -23.93
CA PRO A 309 12.75 6.39 -24.87
C PRO A 309 12.93 7.72 -25.62
N ALA A 310 13.02 7.65 -26.95
CA ALA A 310 13.41 8.80 -27.77
C ALA A 310 12.54 10.03 -27.47
N SER A 311 13.16 11.10 -26.99
CA SER A 311 12.56 12.44 -26.97
C SER A 311 12.49 12.94 -28.41
N ARG A 312 11.30 13.09 -28.99
CA ARG A 312 11.23 13.56 -30.39
C ARG A 312 11.55 15.05 -30.47
N GLY A 313 12.70 15.32 -31.11
CA GLY A 313 13.16 16.63 -31.57
C GLY A 313 14.18 16.55 -32.73
N GLU A 314 14.51 15.36 -33.25
CA GLU A 314 15.29 15.22 -34.48
C GLU A 314 14.60 14.23 -35.45
N PRO A 315 14.38 14.62 -36.72
CA PRO A 315 13.86 13.72 -37.73
C PRO A 315 14.95 12.72 -38.14
N SER A 316 14.83 11.45 -37.73
CA SER A 316 15.59 10.36 -38.34
C SER A 316 15.01 10.02 -39.71
N SER A 317 15.30 10.86 -40.69
CA SER A 317 15.15 10.53 -42.10
C SER A 317 16.50 10.71 -42.78
N ARG A 318 17.39 9.73 -42.58
CA ARG A 318 18.43 9.42 -43.56
C ARG A 318 18.59 7.90 -43.70
N PRO A 319 18.76 7.39 -44.94
CA PRO A 319 18.93 5.97 -45.19
C PRO A 319 20.23 5.47 -44.57
N VAL A 320 20.24 4.19 -44.20
CA VAL A 320 21.40 3.44 -43.73
C VAL A 320 22.46 3.46 -44.82
N GLU A 321 23.49 4.29 -44.65
CA GLU A 321 24.71 4.21 -45.43
C GLU A 321 25.91 4.32 -44.48
N ASN A 322 26.62 3.21 -44.34
CA ASN A 322 27.99 3.02 -43.87
C ASN A 322 28.54 4.00 -42.82
N LEU A 323 28.55 3.56 -41.55
CA LEU A 323 29.50 4.04 -40.54
C LEU A 323 30.20 2.85 -39.86
N ALA A 324 31.10 2.23 -40.63
CA ALA A 324 32.27 1.58 -40.06
C ALA A 324 33.35 2.65 -39.81
N SER A 325 33.36 3.28 -38.63
CA SER A 325 34.55 3.85 -37.98
C SER A 325 34.21 4.42 -36.59
N PRO A 326 35.10 4.32 -35.59
CA PRO A 326 34.79 4.60 -34.20
C PRO A 326 35.19 6.04 -33.84
N GLN A 327 34.24 6.96 -33.69
CA GLN A 327 34.48 8.26 -33.03
C GLN A 327 33.17 8.94 -32.67
N GLY A 328 33.04 9.39 -31.41
CA GLY A 328 32.05 10.39 -31.00
C GLY A 328 31.01 9.98 -29.94
N LEU A 329 31.43 9.42 -28.80
CA LEU A 329 30.65 9.53 -27.55
C LEU A 329 30.94 10.89 -26.90
N PRO A 330 29.94 11.66 -26.41
CA PRO A 330 30.21 12.83 -25.60
C PRO A 330 30.85 12.40 -24.26
N ALA A 331 32.03 12.93 -23.99
CA ALA A 331 32.87 12.57 -22.87
C ALA A 331 32.35 13.06 -21.51
N LYS A 332 32.56 12.20 -20.50
CA LYS A 332 32.93 12.47 -19.10
C LYS A 332 32.18 13.57 -18.32
N ARG A 333 31.43 13.14 -17.31
CA ARG A 333 31.42 13.81 -16.00
C ARG A 333 31.97 12.87 -14.92
N ALA A 334 33.18 13.22 -14.50
CA ALA A 334 33.90 12.98 -13.25
C ALA A 334 33.57 11.73 -12.41
N ALA A 335 34.39 10.69 -12.58
CA ALA A 335 34.86 9.91 -11.44
C ALA A 335 35.98 10.71 -10.75
N VAL A 336 35.74 11.14 -9.52
CA VAL A 336 36.79 11.68 -8.64
C VAL A 336 37.67 10.51 -8.23
N SER A 337 38.96 10.55 -8.57
CA SER A 337 39.95 9.59 -8.07
C SER A 337 40.36 10.03 -6.66
N PRO A 338 40.25 9.20 -5.61
CA PRO A 338 40.88 9.50 -4.34
C PRO A 338 42.39 9.25 -4.46
N ALA A 339 43.16 10.15 -3.85
CA ALA A 339 44.60 10.04 -3.75
C ALA A 339 45.00 8.82 -2.91
N THR A 340 45.92 8.03 -3.46
CA THR A 340 46.61 6.92 -2.82
C THR A 340 47.54 7.46 -1.72
N GLY A 341 47.46 6.89 -0.51
CA GLY A 341 48.52 7.07 0.49
C GLY A 341 48.08 7.19 1.95
N VAL A 342 47.33 6.21 2.48
CA VAL A 342 47.30 5.94 3.93
C VAL A 342 47.20 4.42 4.12
N GLU A 343 48.19 3.82 4.77
CA GLU A 343 48.14 2.42 5.24
C GLU A 343 46.99 2.23 6.24
N PRO A 344 46.19 1.16 6.14
CA PRO A 344 45.21 0.85 7.17
C PRO A 344 45.89 0.23 8.40
N ALA A 345 45.68 0.88 9.54
CA ALA A 345 46.00 0.32 10.85
C ALA A 345 45.26 -1.02 11.05
N SER A 346 46.01 -2.07 11.36
CA SER A 346 45.49 -3.38 11.75
C SER A 346 44.68 -3.26 13.04
N ALA A 347 43.36 -3.40 12.96
CA ALA A 347 42.53 -3.65 14.13
C ALA A 347 42.66 -5.13 14.52
N VAL A 348 43.52 -5.37 15.50
CA VAL A 348 43.66 -6.63 16.22
C VAL A 348 42.37 -6.89 17.00
N PHE A 349 41.65 -7.96 16.67
CA PHE A 349 40.61 -8.50 17.54
C PHE A 349 41.28 -9.35 18.63
N PRO A 350 41.07 -9.07 19.93
CA PRO A 350 41.54 -9.97 20.97
C PRO A 350 40.70 -11.25 20.95
N SER A 351 41.30 -12.30 20.41
CA SER A 351 40.87 -13.68 20.64
C SER A 351 41.52 -14.13 21.94
N SER A 352 40.72 -14.37 22.99
CA SER A 352 41.18 -15.15 24.13
C SER A 352 40.38 -16.45 24.26
N PRO A 353 41.03 -17.58 24.60
CA PRO A 353 40.45 -18.91 24.56
C PRO A 353 40.20 -19.49 25.96
N LEU A 354 39.70 -20.73 25.94
CA LEU A 354 39.54 -21.73 27.01
C LEU A 354 38.26 -21.72 27.84
N GLY A 355 37.72 -22.94 27.98
CA GLY A 355 36.74 -23.29 28.99
C GLY A 355 35.90 -24.52 28.65
N SER A 356 36.54 -25.64 28.30
CA SER A 356 35.91 -26.95 28.30
C SER A 356 35.71 -27.42 29.74
N ASP A 357 34.46 -27.59 30.18
CA ASP A 357 34.13 -28.38 31.37
C ASP A 357 32.77 -29.10 31.22
N VAL A 358 32.89 -30.42 31.08
CA VAL A 358 32.18 -31.52 31.77
C VAL A 358 30.75 -31.27 32.28
N PHE A 359 29.81 -32.02 31.71
CA PHE A 359 28.45 -32.26 32.19
C PHE A 359 28.40 -32.90 33.58
N PRO A 360 27.34 -32.60 34.35
CA PRO A 360 26.58 -33.70 34.94
C PRO A 360 25.04 -33.56 34.86
N ALA A 361 24.42 -34.72 34.62
CA ALA A 361 23.13 -35.25 35.07
C ALA A 361 21.93 -34.32 35.38
N SER A 362 20.81 -34.69 34.77
CA SER A 362 19.43 -34.20 34.95
C SER A 362 18.92 -34.15 36.40
N PRO A 363 17.87 -33.33 36.64
CA PRO A 363 16.65 -33.93 37.18
C PRO A 363 15.33 -33.37 36.61
N ARG A 364 14.40 -34.32 36.39
CA ARG A 364 12.95 -34.32 36.70
C ARG A 364 12.02 -33.34 35.98
N GLN A 365 11.18 -33.94 35.12
CA GLN A 365 9.92 -33.43 34.60
C GLN A 365 8.91 -33.12 35.72
N PRO A 366 8.12 -32.02 35.61
CA PRO A 366 6.83 -31.90 36.25
C PRO A 366 5.70 -32.27 35.28
N THR A 367 4.94 -33.30 35.65
CA THR A 367 3.66 -33.69 35.06
C THR A 367 2.56 -32.79 35.62
N LEU A 368 1.80 -32.09 34.77
CA LEU A 368 0.54 -31.45 35.16
C LEU A 368 -0.52 -31.73 34.08
N ALA A 369 -1.42 -32.66 34.42
CA ALA A 369 -2.64 -32.94 33.68
C ALA A 369 -3.70 -31.86 33.97
N PRO A 370 -4.59 -31.55 33.00
CA PRO A 370 -5.71 -30.63 33.22
C PRO A 370 -6.88 -31.30 33.98
N PRO A 371 -7.63 -30.55 34.82
CA PRO A 371 -8.79 -31.08 35.53
C PRO A 371 -10.03 -31.23 34.62
N LYS A 372 -10.82 -32.28 34.88
CA LYS A 372 -12.11 -32.58 34.26
C LYS A 372 -13.18 -31.54 34.63
N PRO A 373 -14.05 -31.12 33.69
CA PRO A 373 -15.25 -30.35 34.01
C PRO A 373 -16.34 -31.23 34.64
N LYS A 374 -17.02 -30.68 35.65
CA LYS A 374 -18.18 -31.25 36.34
C LYS A 374 -19.44 -31.12 35.47
N GLN A 375 -20.17 -32.22 35.39
CA GLN A 375 -21.50 -32.37 34.80
C GLN A 375 -22.56 -31.81 35.75
N PRO A 376 -23.52 -30.98 35.31
CA PRO A 376 -24.74 -30.72 36.06
C PRO A 376 -25.86 -31.69 35.69
N ASP A 377 -26.64 -32.02 36.71
CA ASP A 377 -27.73 -32.98 36.73
C ASP A 377 -28.95 -32.61 35.87
N ALA A 378 -29.70 -33.68 35.60
CA ALA A 378 -30.94 -33.76 34.85
C ALA A 378 -32.07 -32.87 35.39
N ILE A 379 -32.83 -32.25 34.47
CA ILE A 379 -34.19 -31.77 34.72
C ILE A 379 -35.10 -32.38 33.64
N SER A 380 -36.19 -32.95 34.12
CA SER A 380 -37.18 -33.81 33.46
C SER A 380 -38.00 -33.15 32.35
N ASP A 381 -38.48 -34.01 31.45
CA ASP A 381 -39.57 -33.79 30.49
C ASP A 381 -40.92 -33.50 31.17
N GLU A 382 -41.60 -32.42 30.75
CA GLU A 382 -43.07 -32.35 30.66
C GLU A 382 -43.48 -31.28 29.61
N PRO A 383 -44.48 -31.53 28.73
CA PRO A 383 -44.79 -30.64 27.60
C PRO A 383 -45.96 -29.67 27.89
N LEU A 384 -45.97 -28.53 27.18
CA LEU A 384 -47.10 -27.65 26.73
C LEU A 384 -46.69 -26.15 26.82
N PRO A 385 -47.36 -25.18 26.15
CA PRO A 385 -48.14 -25.18 24.90
C PRO A 385 -47.62 -24.13 23.87
N LEU A 386 -48.11 -24.20 22.63
CA LEU A 386 -47.82 -23.25 21.54
C LEU A 386 -48.33 -21.82 21.82
N PRO A 387 -47.56 -20.76 21.49
CA PRO A 387 -48.08 -19.41 21.29
C PRO A 387 -48.30 -19.06 19.81
N PRO A 388 -49.14 -18.03 19.52
CA PRO A 388 -49.90 -17.91 18.27
C PRO A 388 -49.14 -17.25 17.10
N LYS A 389 -49.68 -17.45 15.89
CA LYS A 389 -49.25 -16.84 14.62
C LYS A 389 -49.19 -15.31 14.70
N PRO A 390 -48.13 -14.66 14.18
CA PRO A 390 -48.17 -13.23 13.90
C PRO A 390 -48.87 -12.91 12.56
N ILE A 391 -49.79 -11.95 12.64
CA ILE A 391 -50.45 -11.23 11.53
C ILE A 391 -49.45 -10.19 10.96
N PRO A 392 -49.50 -9.82 9.66
CA PRO A 392 -48.43 -9.06 9.02
C PRO A 392 -48.55 -7.55 9.28
N GLU A 393 -47.47 -6.90 9.70
CA GLU A 393 -47.37 -5.44 9.75
C GLU A 393 -46.26 -4.93 8.82
N HIS A 394 -46.72 -4.31 7.74
CA HIS A 394 -46.25 -3.10 7.07
C HIS A 394 -44.79 -2.62 7.23
N THR A 395 -44.10 -2.61 6.08
CA THR A 395 -43.23 -1.55 5.53
C THR A 395 -42.46 -0.67 6.51
N ALA A 396 -41.13 -0.88 6.58
CA ALA A 396 -40.18 0.14 7.00
C ALA A 396 -38.98 0.19 6.04
N GLN A 397 -39.11 1.04 5.03
CA GLN A 397 -37.97 1.69 4.38
C GLN A 397 -37.24 2.51 5.43
N ARG A 398 -35.99 2.16 5.76
CA ARG A 398 -35.11 3.06 6.51
C ARG A 398 -33.76 3.17 5.80
N VAL A 399 -33.70 4.18 4.94
CA VAL A 399 -32.48 4.86 4.50
C VAL A 399 -31.85 5.55 5.72
N PRO A 400 -30.52 5.53 5.93
CA PRO A 400 -29.90 6.52 6.80
C PRO A 400 -29.68 7.80 6.00
N ALA A 401 -30.54 8.78 6.26
CA ALA A 401 -30.32 10.16 5.85
C ALA A 401 -29.17 10.76 6.67
N SER A 402 -28.15 11.23 5.97
CA SER A 402 -27.14 12.14 6.49
C SER A 402 -27.75 13.54 6.53
N ASP A 403 -28.17 14.00 7.71
CA ASP A 403 -28.51 15.40 7.89
C ASP A 403 -27.23 16.24 8.06
N ARG A 404 -27.10 17.18 7.13
CA ARG A 404 -26.20 18.34 7.20
C ARG A 404 -26.54 19.16 8.44
N ALA A 405 -25.55 19.37 9.30
CA ALA A 405 -25.49 20.57 10.15
C ALA A 405 -24.11 21.21 9.98
N ALA A 406 -24.12 22.40 9.40
CA ALA A 406 -22.97 23.30 9.36
C ALA A 406 -22.75 23.91 10.74
N GLY A 407 -21.49 23.92 11.20
CA GLY A 407 -20.98 24.81 12.25
C GLY A 407 -20.99 24.27 13.67
N ALA A 408 -19.95 23.51 14.05
CA ALA A 408 -19.33 23.56 15.38
C ALA A 408 -18.01 22.74 15.38
N SER A 409 -17.02 23.27 16.10
CA SER A 409 -15.65 22.78 16.30
C SER A 409 -15.46 21.26 16.30
N GLY A 410 -14.46 20.80 15.54
CA GLY A 410 -14.13 19.41 15.31
C GLY A 410 -13.85 18.65 16.61
N LYS A 411 -14.70 17.66 16.88
CA LYS A 411 -14.34 16.50 17.70
C LYS A 411 -13.99 15.42 16.70
N SER A 412 -12.74 14.96 16.66
CA SER A 412 -12.36 13.85 15.78
C SER A 412 -13.18 12.60 16.17
N SER A 413 -14.27 12.36 15.44
CA SER A 413 -15.13 11.22 15.69
C SER A 413 -14.44 9.96 15.19
N ALA A 414 -14.62 8.85 15.91
CA ALA A 414 -14.41 7.52 15.35
C ALA A 414 -15.18 7.42 14.01
N LEU A 415 -14.61 6.70 13.03
CA LEU A 415 -15.28 6.44 11.74
C LEU A 415 -16.41 5.43 11.91
N TYR A 416 -16.24 4.47 12.82
CA TYR A 416 -17.17 3.37 13.03
C TYR A 416 -17.71 3.30 14.47
N PRO A 417 -18.26 4.40 15.03
CA PRO A 417 -18.68 4.44 16.44
C PRO A 417 -19.79 3.43 16.74
N ALA A 418 -20.69 3.19 15.78
CA ALA A 418 -21.78 2.22 15.91
C ALA A 418 -21.29 0.76 15.98
N LEU A 419 -20.07 0.45 15.49
CA LEU A 419 -19.55 -0.92 15.44
C LEU A 419 -18.92 -1.37 16.75
N VAL A 420 -18.56 -0.44 17.64
CA VAL A 420 -17.93 -0.76 18.94
C VAL A 420 -18.84 -1.66 19.78
N SER A 421 -20.14 -1.35 19.83
CA SER A 421 -21.14 -2.13 20.58
C SER A 421 -21.85 -3.20 19.75
N ALA A 422 -21.62 -3.27 18.44
CA ALA A 422 -22.23 -4.27 17.57
C ALA A 422 -21.70 -5.68 17.86
N SER A 423 -22.52 -6.71 17.61
CA SER A 423 -22.07 -8.11 17.67
C SER A 423 -21.03 -8.42 16.58
N ALA A 424 -20.21 -9.46 16.75
CA ALA A 424 -19.18 -9.81 15.75
C ALA A 424 -19.76 -9.98 14.33
N ILE A 425 -20.94 -10.58 14.22
CA ILE A 425 -21.65 -10.75 12.94
C ILE A 425 -22.08 -9.39 12.37
N ALA A 426 -22.71 -8.55 13.19
CA ALA A 426 -23.16 -7.22 12.76
C ALA A 426 -21.96 -6.35 12.34
N ARG A 427 -20.85 -6.39 13.09
CA ARG A 427 -19.60 -5.69 12.74
C ARG A 427 -19.11 -6.06 11.35
N VAL A 428 -19.04 -7.35 11.03
CA VAL A 428 -18.60 -7.80 9.69
C VAL A 428 -19.54 -7.30 8.60
N GLN A 429 -20.86 -7.42 8.80
CA GLN A 429 -21.85 -7.03 7.80
C GLN A 429 -21.86 -5.52 7.55
N ASP A 430 -21.87 -4.73 8.62
CA ASP A 430 -21.94 -3.28 8.53
C ASP A 430 -20.62 -2.68 8.03
N LEU A 431 -19.46 -3.25 8.44
CA LEU A 431 -18.15 -2.84 7.91
C LEU A 431 -18.03 -3.19 6.42
N ALA A 432 -18.44 -4.40 6.01
CA ALA A 432 -18.45 -4.77 4.59
C ALA A 432 -19.34 -3.84 3.77
N ALA A 433 -20.53 -3.49 4.27
CA ALA A 433 -21.44 -2.55 3.62
C ALA A 433 -20.85 -1.14 3.52
N ALA A 434 -20.19 -0.65 4.59
CA ALA A 434 -19.56 0.67 4.61
C ALA A 434 -18.41 0.77 3.59
N LEU A 435 -17.54 -0.24 3.53
CA LEU A 435 -16.37 -0.25 2.64
C LEU A 435 -16.72 -0.47 1.16
N HIS A 436 -17.87 -1.08 0.88
CA HIS A 436 -18.36 -1.32 -0.49
C HIS A 436 -19.46 -0.32 -0.90
N TRP A 437 -19.56 0.82 -0.23
CA TRP A 437 -20.33 1.94 -0.75
C TRP A 437 -19.43 2.79 -1.65
N ASP A 438 -19.73 2.85 -2.95
CA ASP A 438 -18.93 3.56 -3.96
C ASP A 438 -19.04 5.09 -3.86
N ARG A 439 -18.38 5.69 -2.85
CA ARG A 439 -18.40 7.14 -2.59
C ARG A 439 -17.19 7.89 -3.14
N ARG A 440 -16.05 7.20 -3.21
CA ARG A 440 -14.75 7.83 -3.46
C ARG A 440 -14.04 7.28 -4.69
N LEU A 441 -14.73 6.61 -5.62
CA LEU A 441 -14.10 6.05 -6.83
C LEU A 441 -13.62 7.17 -7.79
N PRO A 442 -12.62 6.89 -8.67
CA PRO A 442 -12.18 7.86 -9.68
C PRO A 442 -13.30 8.25 -10.64
N THR A 443 -13.25 9.46 -11.21
CA THR A 443 -14.27 9.94 -12.17
C THR A 443 -14.43 9.03 -13.39
N GLU A 444 -13.34 8.38 -13.83
CA GLU A 444 -13.32 7.42 -14.94
C GLU A 444 -13.15 5.98 -14.44
N ALA A 445 -13.83 5.61 -13.35
CA ALA A 445 -13.70 4.29 -12.73
C ALA A 445 -14.21 3.11 -13.60
N GLY A 446 -14.70 3.33 -14.82
CA GLY A 446 -15.18 2.27 -15.70
C GLY A 446 -16.70 2.12 -15.72
N ARG A 447 -17.19 1.08 -16.40
CA ARG A 447 -18.61 0.76 -16.52
C ARG A 447 -19.04 -0.13 -15.36
N THR A 448 -19.98 0.36 -14.54
CA THR A 448 -20.57 -0.43 -13.46
C THR A 448 -21.26 -1.69 -13.98
N VAL A 449 -21.07 -2.81 -13.28
CA VAL A 449 -21.65 -4.11 -13.66
C VAL A 449 -21.95 -4.98 -12.43
N GLU A 450 -23.17 -5.51 -12.38
CA GLU A 450 -23.55 -6.54 -11.40
C GLU A 450 -22.92 -7.89 -11.76
N LEU A 451 -22.71 -8.75 -10.76
CA LEU A 451 -22.15 -10.09 -10.96
C LEU A 451 -22.97 -10.92 -11.96
N GLU A 452 -24.29 -10.79 -11.92
CA GLU A 452 -25.20 -11.46 -12.86
C GLU A 452 -24.91 -11.05 -14.32
N GLU A 453 -24.81 -9.75 -14.59
CA GLU A 453 -24.50 -9.25 -15.93
C GLU A 453 -23.10 -9.67 -16.38
N CYS A 454 -22.15 -9.77 -15.45
CA CYS A 454 -20.80 -10.23 -15.73
C CYS A 454 -20.76 -11.71 -16.18
N LEU A 455 -21.59 -12.56 -15.56
CA LEU A 455 -21.68 -13.99 -15.87
C LEU A 455 -22.54 -14.30 -17.11
N ARG A 456 -23.29 -13.33 -17.62
CA ARG A 456 -24.16 -13.51 -18.79
C ARG A 456 -23.35 -13.84 -20.05
N GLY A 457 -23.52 -15.06 -20.54
CA GLY A 457 -22.85 -15.59 -21.73
C GLY A 457 -21.50 -16.26 -21.45
N VAL A 458 -21.09 -16.38 -20.19
CA VAL A 458 -19.83 -17.05 -19.80
C VAL A 458 -20.03 -18.56 -19.75
N SER A 459 -19.12 -19.30 -20.39
CA SER A 459 -19.11 -20.77 -20.40
C SER A 459 -18.98 -21.32 -18.97
N SER A 460 -19.55 -22.49 -18.68
CA SER A 460 -19.51 -23.06 -17.34
C SER A 460 -18.09 -23.30 -16.81
N GLY A 461 -17.13 -23.63 -17.69
CA GLY A 461 -15.72 -23.81 -17.34
C GLY A 461 -15.01 -22.51 -16.93
N ASP A 462 -15.44 -21.36 -17.45
CA ASP A 462 -14.79 -20.07 -17.22
C ASP A 462 -15.38 -19.29 -16.03
N ARG A 463 -16.57 -19.68 -15.54
CA ARG A 463 -17.28 -18.94 -14.49
C ARG A 463 -16.45 -18.70 -13.24
N ARG A 464 -15.71 -19.72 -12.77
CA ARG A 464 -14.84 -19.58 -11.59
C ARG A 464 -13.83 -18.45 -11.80
N SER A 465 -13.15 -18.46 -12.94
CA SER A 465 -12.16 -17.44 -13.30
C SER A 465 -12.75 -16.03 -13.35
N VAL A 466 -14.00 -15.89 -13.83
CA VAL A 466 -14.72 -14.60 -13.86
C VAL A 466 -15.13 -14.16 -12.46
N VAL A 467 -15.68 -15.06 -11.63
CA VAL A 467 -16.08 -14.74 -10.25
C VAL A 467 -14.87 -14.34 -9.41
N ASP A 468 -13.75 -15.05 -9.53
CA ASP A 468 -12.50 -14.71 -8.83
C ASP A 468 -12.01 -13.31 -9.23
N ALA A 469 -12.04 -12.99 -10.53
CA ALA A 469 -11.66 -11.67 -11.03
C ALA A 469 -12.66 -10.57 -10.60
N TYR A 470 -13.95 -10.90 -10.51
CA TYR A 470 -14.99 -9.98 -10.06
C TYR A 470 -14.74 -9.54 -8.63
N TRP A 471 -14.55 -10.50 -7.71
CA TRP A 471 -14.27 -10.20 -6.32
C TRP A 471 -12.92 -9.53 -6.12
N THR A 472 -11.91 -9.88 -6.92
CA THR A 472 -10.62 -9.17 -6.91
C THR A 472 -10.79 -7.70 -7.30
N ALA A 473 -11.52 -7.41 -8.38
CA ALA A 473 -11.78 -6.04 -8.80
C ALA A 473 -12.62 -5.25 -7.78
N ARG A 474 -13.57 -5.91 -7.11
CA ARG A 474 -14.37 -5.29 -6.04
C ARG A 474 -13.51 -4.95 -4.82
N GLN A 475 -12.60 -5.84 -4.45
CA GLN A 475 -11.60 -5.59 -3.41
C GLN A 475 -10.72 -4.38 -3.74
N GLN A 476 -10.19 -4.29 -4.97
CA GLN A 476 -9.32 -3.18 -5.36
C GLN A 476 -10.08 -1.84 -5.40
N ALA A 477 -11.37 -1.86 -5.78
CA ALA A 477 -12.22 -0.68 -5.72
C ALA A 477 -12.40 -0.20 -4.28
N ALA A 478 -12.67 -1.11 -3.33
CA ALA A 478 -12.73 -0.78 -1.91
C ALA A 478 -11.38 -0.31 -1.36
N ALA A 479 -10.27 -0.95 -1.73
CA ALA A 479 -8.93 -0.58 -1.30
C ALA A 479 -8.55 0.85 -1.74
N TYR A 480 -8.87 1.23 -2.98
CA TYR A 480 -8.69 2.61 -3.44
C TYR A 480 -9.47 3.62 -2.58
N GLN A 481 -10.70 3.29 -2.19
CA GLN A 481 -11.53 4.15 -1.34
C GLN A 481 -10.96 4.28 0.08
N VAL A 482 -10.36 3.22 0.63
CA VAL A 482 -9.65 3.26 1.94
C VAL A 482 -8.47 4.22 1.88
N PHE A 483 -7.66 4.21 0.82
CA PHE A 483 -6.57 5.18 0.67
C PHE A 483 -7.06 6.61 0.45
N ALA A 484 -8.18 6.79 -0.28
CA ALA A 484 -8.82 8.10 -0.40
C ALA A 484 -9.32 8.62 0.95
N GLU A 485 -9.93 7.76 1.78
CA GLU A 485 -10.35 8.09 3.14
C GLU A 485 -9.18 8.48 4.05
N GLN A 486 -8.08 7.72 3.98
CA GLN A 486 -6.86 8.04 4.70
C GLN A 486 -6.32 9.42 4.31
N GLY A 487 -6.35 9.75 3.01
CA GLY A 487 -5.99 11.09 2.52
C GLY A 487 -6.86 12.18 3.16
N ASP A 488 -8.18 12.00 3.17
CA ASP A 488 -9.12 12.94 3.81
C ASP A 488 -8.82 13.12 5.30
N LEU A 489 -8.51 12.03 6.01
CA LEU A 489 -8.18 12.05 7.44
C LEU A 489 -6.86 12.77 7.72
N ILE A 490 -5.83 12.56 6.90
CA ILE A 490 -4.56 13.29 7.01
C ILE A 490 -4.77 14.78 6.70
N GLU A 491 -5.62 15.10 5.72
CA GLU A 491 -5.95 16.49 5.40
C GLU A 491 -6.66 17.20 6.55
N GLN A 492 -7.55 16.50 7.26
CA GLN A 492 -8.22 17.03 8.46
C GLN A 492 -7.27 17.39 9.61
N LEU A 493 -6.03 16.87 9.63
CA LEU A 493 -5.03 17.25 10.63
C LEU A 493 -4.39 18.62 10.35
N ALA A 494 -4.47 19.19 9.14
CA ALA A 494 -3.80 20.47 8.83
C ALA A 494 -4.14 21.61 9.79
N PRO A 495 -5.42 21.90 10.07
CA PRO A 495 -5.78 22.98 10.99
C PRO A 495 -5.16 22.78 12.37
N LEU A 496 -5.19 21.54 12.89
CA LEU A 496 -4.63 21.20 14.20
C LEU A 496 -3.12 21.42 14.25
N VAL A 497 -2.38 20.97 13.22
CA VAL A 497 -0.93 21.19 13.17
C VAL A 497 -0.60 22.68 13.02
N LEU A 498 -1.40 23.43 12.25
CA LEU A 498 -1.23 24.87 12.11
C LEU A 498 -1.47 25.62 13.42
N ASP A 499 -2.45 25.18 14.22
CA ASP A 499 -2.69 25.73 15.55
C ASP A 499 -1.53 25.42 16.51
N HIS A 500 -0.93 24.23 16.37
CA HIS A 500 0.24 23.79 17.14
C HIS A 500 1.58 24.31 16.62
N ARG A 501 1.62 25.08 15.53
CA ARG A 501 2.89 25.54 14.90
C ARG A 501 3.83 26.32 15.83
N ARG A 502 3.29 26.91 16.91
CA ARG A 502 4.06 27.68 17.91
C ARG A 502 4.57 26.82 19.07
N GLN A 503 4.11 25.57 19.17
CA GLN A 503 4.60 24.62 20.16
C GLN A 503 6.00 24.12 19.78
N PRO A 504 6.79 23.59 20.73
CA PRO A 504 8.17 23.14 20.45
C PRO A 504 8.29 22.13 19.30
N LEU A 505 7.28 21.27 19.10
CA LEU A 505 7.26 20.27 18.02
C LEU A 505 6.54 20.75 16.75
N GLY A 506 5.93 21.94 16.77
CA GLY A 506 5.09 22.43 15.67
C GLY A 506 5.76 22.40 14.29
N PRO A 507 7.01 22.90 14.14
CA PRO A 507 7.72 22.82 12.85
C PRO A 507 7.97 21.38 12.38
N LEU A 508 8.33 20.47 13.31
CA LEU A 508 8.54 19.06 12.98
C LEU A 508 7.22 18.38 12.59
N ASP A 509 6.13 18.66 13.30
CA ASP A 509 4.80 18.12 12.99
C ASP A 509 4.34 18.55 11.59
N MET A 510 4.63 19.78 11.17
CA MET A 510 4.34 20.26 9.81
C MET A 510 5.10 19.46 8.74
N LEU A 511 6.37 19.12 8.98
CA LEU A 511 7.18 18.31 8.08
C LEU A 511 6.67 16.86 8.02
N GLN A 512 6.35 16.27 9.18
CA GLN A 512 5.78 14.92 9.28
C GLN A 512 4.42 14.82 8.57
N LEU A 513 3.55 15.81 8.77
CA LEU A 513 2.26 15.90 8.09
C LEU A 513 2.45 16.00 6.56
N ARG A 514 3.39 16.83 6.10
CA ARG A 514 3.69 16.95 4.66
C ARG A 514 4.18 15.63 4.07
N ALA A 515 5.09 14.93 4.75
CA ALA A 515 5.56 13.62 4.32
C ALA A 515 4.41 12.60 4.25
N ALA A 516 3.53 12.58 5.26
CA ALA A 516 2.38 11.69 5.29
C ALA A 516 1.37 11.95 4.17
N ARG A 517 1.09 13.21 3.83
CA ARG A 517 0.21 13.59 2.71
C ARG A 517 0.73 13.07 1.38
N LEU A 518 2.01 13.32 1.10
CA LEU A 518 2.66 12.90 -0.15
C LEU A 518 2.71 11.37 -0.25
N ALA A 519 3.01 10.68 0.86
CA ALA A 519 2.99 9.22 0.92
C ALA A 519 1.58 8.65 0.70
N GLY A 520 0.56 9.21 1.36
CA GLY A 520 -0.83 8.78 1.20
C GLY A 520 -1.37 9.01 -0.21
N GLU A 521 -0.99 10.11 -0.86
CA GLU A 521 -1.35 10.35 -2.25
C GLU A 521 -0.66 9.37 -3.20
N ALA A 522 0.61 9.04 -2.96
CA ALA A 522 1.33 8.02 -3.70
C ALA A 522 0.70 6.62 -3.53
N ASP A 523 0.27 6.27 -2.31
CA ASP A 523 -0.44 5.01 -2.03
C ASP A 523 -1.79 4.94 -2.77
N ARG A 524 -2.54 6.05 -2.78
CA ARG A 524 -3.78 6.16 -3.56
C ARG A 524 -3.54 5.96 -5.06
N MET A 525 -2.48 6.54 -5.63
CA MET A 525 -2.10 6.31 -7.02
C MET A 525 -1.74 4.84 -7.29
N GLY A 526 -1.01 4.20 -6.37
CA GLY A 526 -0.72 2.77 -6.44
C GLY A 526 -1.99 1.92 -6.45
N ALA A 527 -2.93 2.20 -5.55
CA ALA A 527 -4.22 1.52 -5.50
C ALA A 527 -5.08 1.75 -6.76
N GLN A 528 -4.99 2.94 -7.37
CA GLN A 528 -5.67 3.20 -8.65
C GLN A 528 -5.12 2.32 -9.77
N VAL A 529 -3.80 2.09 -9.80
CA VAL A 529 -3.19 1.18 -10.79
C VAL A 529 -3.63 -0.26 -10.56
N GLU A 530 -3.69 -0.73 -9.31
CA GLU A 530 -4.17 -2.08 -9.01
C GLU A 530 -5.67 -2.26 -9.33
N LEU A 531 -6.49 -1.24 -9.10
CA LEU A 531 -7.88 -1.21 -9.56
C LEU A 531 -7.95 -1.33 -11.08
N LEU A 532 -7.19 -0.52 -11.81
CA LEU A 532 -7.14 -0.53 -13.27
C LEU A 532 -6.73 -1.92 -13.82
N ARG A 533 -5.75 -2.58 -13.20
CA ARG A 533 -5.34 -3.96 -13.51
C ARG A 533 -6.46 -4.95 -13.29
N ALA A 534 -7.13 -4.90 -12.14
CA ALA A 534 -8.21 -5.82 -11.83
C ALA A 534 -9.44 -5.62 -12.75
N GLN A 535 -9.72 -4.38 -13.17
CA GLN A 535 -10.77 -4.08 -14.15
C GLN A 535 -10.44 -4.65 -15.53
N PHE A 536 -9.18 -4.51 -15.97
CA PHE A 536 -8.71 -5.12 -17.21
C PHE A 536 -8.90 -6.64 -17.18
N ASP A 537 -8.42 -7.29 -16.11
CA ASP A 537 -8.51 -8.75 -15.95
C ASP A 537 -9.95 -9.24 -15.92
N LEU A 538 -10.84 -8.55 -15.20
CA LEU A 538 -12.27 -8.84 -15.17
C LEU A 538 -12.91 -8.71 -16.56
N THR A 539 -12.63 -7.60 -17.25
CA THR A 539 -13.18 -7.33 -18.59
C THR A 539 -12.74 -8.39 -19.59
N GLN A 540 -11.45 -8.77 -19.55
CA GLN A 540 -10.87 -9.79 -20.40
C GLN A 540 -11.49 -11.17 -20.14
N ARG A 541 -11.55 -11.61 -18.87
CA ARG A 541 -12.09 -12.92 -18.50
C ARG A 541 -13.60 -13.03 -18.74
N ALA A 542 -14.34 -11.93 -18.61
CA ALA A 542 -15.75 -11.88 -18.96
C ALA A 542 -16.02 -11.82 -20.48
N GLY A 543 -14.98 -11.90 -21.32
CA GLY A 543 -15.10 -11.86 -22.78
C GLY A 543 -15.67 -10.54 -23.31
N ARG A 544 -15.54 -9.44 -22.57
CA ARG A 544 -16.04 -8.13 -22.98
C ARG A 544 -14.98 -7.39 -23.82
N PRO A 545 -15.40 -6.48 -24.72
CA PRO A 545 -14.46 -5.68 -25.49
C PRO A 545 -13.53 -4.87 -24.58
N LEU A 546 -12.24 -4.89 -24.90
CA LEU A 546 -11.23 -4.09 -24.18
C LEU A 546 -11.09 -2.67 -24.77
N GLN A 547 -11.92 -2.32 -25.75
CA GLN A 547 -12.11 -0.97 -26.27
C GLN A 547 -13.08 -0.21 -25.35
N GLY A 548 -12.72 0.98 -24.89
CA GLY A 548 -13.58 1.81 -24.05
C GLY A 548 -13.41 1.58 -22.55
N ALA A 549 -14.49 1.80 -21.80
CA ALA A 549 -14.53 1.66 -20.34
C ALA A 549 -14.49 0.19 -19.93
N TRP A 550 -13.63 -0.16 -18.96
CA TRP A 550 -13.54 -1.51 -18.41
C TRP A 550 -14.56 -1.72 -17.31
N LEU A 551 -14.87 -2.99 -17.02
CA LEU A 551 -15.88 -3.38 -16.04
C LEU A 551 -15.48 -2.99 -14.62
N LEU A 552 -16.42 -2.39 -13.89
CA LEU A 552 -16.32 -2.02 -12.48
C LEU A 552 -17.42 -2.79 -11.71
N PRO A 553 -17.08 -3.71 -10.80
CA PRO A 553 -18.07 -4.50 -10.08
C PRO A 553 -18.85 -3.65 -9.06
N SER A 554 -20.18 -3.82 -9.00
CA SER A 554 -21.08 -3.12 -8.07
C SER A 554 -21.77 -4.01 -7.03
N THR A 555 -21.85 -5.33 -7.25
CA THR A 555 -22.48 -6.26 -6.31
C THR A 555 -21.70 -6.30 -4.99
N ALA A 556 -22.40 -6.17 -3.87
CA ALA A 556 -21.79 -6.27 -2.54
C ALA A 556 -21.38 -7.73 -2.23
N PRO A 557 -20.21 -7.95 -1.62
CA PRO A 557 -19.78 -9.29 -1.21
C PRO A 557 -20.65 -9.84 -0.09
N HIS A 558 -20.76 -11.17 -0.01
CA HIS A 558 -21.39 -11.85 1.11
C HIS A 558 -20.55 -11.69 2.38
N ALA A 559 -21.17 -11.20 3.45
CA ALA A 559 -20.53 -10.87 4.72
C ALA A 559 -21.20 -11.56 5.92
N GLY A 560 -22.20 -12.42 5.69
CA GLY A 560 -22.85 -13.22 6.75
C GLY A 560 -22.26 -14.63 6.87
N PRO A 561 -22.71 -15.43 7.85
CA PRO A 561 -22.39 -16.84 7.89
C PRO A 561 -22.98 -17.54 6.66
N TYR A 562 -22.18 -18.36 5.98
CA TYR A 562 -22.62 -19.11 4.81
C TYR A 562 -22.94 -20.55 5.19
N ARG A 563 -24.17 -21.00 4.90
CA ARG A 563 -24.61 -22.37 5.21
C ARG A 563 -24.32 -23.27 4.02
N LEU A 564 -23.34 -24.16 4.18
CA LEU A 564 -22.98 -25.11 3.13
C LEU A 564 -24.10 -26.13 2.87
N ARG A 565 -24.85 -26.57 3.88
CA ARG A 565 -25.88 -27.63 3.75
C ARG A 565 -25.31 -28.94 3.19
N LEU A 566 -24.19 -29.40 3.77
CA LEU A 566 -23.48 -30.60 3.32
C LEU A 566 -24.34 -31.87 3.46
N GLU A 567 -25.24 -31.87 4.43
CA GLU A 567 -26.24 -32.89 4.70
C GLU A 567 -27.28 -33.06 3.57
N GLU A 568 -27.51 -32.01 2.77
CA GLU A 568 -28.40 -32.05 1.60
C GLU A 568 -27.67 -32.51 0.32
N GLN A 569 -26.34 -32.68 0.37
CA GLN A 569 -25.52 -33.01 -0.80
C GLN A 569 -25.34 -34.52 -0.99
N LYS A 570 -25.07 -34.92 -2.24
CA LYS A 570 -24.78 -36.31 -2.58
C LYS A 570 -23.52 -36.81 -1.85
N PRO A 571 -23.53 -38.04 -1.29
CA PRO A 571 -22.37 -38.58 -0.58
C PRO A 571 -21.08 -38.56 -1.42
N GLU A 572 -21.18 -38.80 -2.73
CA GLU A 572 -20.02 -38.80 -3.63
C GLU A 572 -19.34 -37.43 -3.70
N ILE A 573 -20.11 -36.33 -3.64
CA ILE A 573 -19.60 -34.96 -3.65
C ILE A 573 -18.97 -34.63 -2.29
N VAL A 574 -19.64 -34.97 -1.19
CA VAL A 574 -19.16 -34.72 0.18
C VAL A 574 -17.84 -35.43 0.45
N GLN A 575 -17.64 -36.62 -0.12
CA GLN A 575 -16.40 -37.38 0.06
C GLN A 575 -15.21 -36.85 -0.74
N GLN A 576 -15.40 -35.93 -1.70
CA GLN A 576 -14.31 -35.37 -2.49
C GLN A 576 -13.33 -34.58 -1.60
N PRO A 577 -12.01 -34.69 -1.81
CA PRO A 577 -11.01 -33.95 -1.03
C PRO A 577 -11.19 -32.42 -1.10
N SER A 578 -11.56 -31.91 -2.27
CA SER A 578 -11.88 -30.49 -2.49
C SER A 578 -13.06 -30.03 -1.62
N MET A 579 -14.10 -30.85 -1.52
CA MET A 579 -15.29 -30.54 -0.73
C MET A 579 -14.99 -30.56 0.77
N LYS A 580 -14.24 -31.56 1.27
CA LYS A 580 -13.78 -31.61 2.66
C LYS A 580 -12.93 -30.40 3.03
N ARG A 581 -12.05 -29.96 2.13
CA ARG A 581 -11.28 -28.72 2.30
C ARG A 581 -12.21 -27.51 2.42
N LEU A 582 -13.16 -27.33 1.51
CA LEU A 582 -14.10 -26.20 1.53
C LEU A 582 -14.98 -26.19 2.78
N ALA A 583 -15.43 -27.36 3.24
CA ALA A 583 -16.19 -27.53 4.47
C ALA A 583 -15.44 -27.02 5.72
N ALA A 584 -14.10 -27.14 5.72
CA ALA A 584 -13.26 -26.58 6.77
C ALA A 584 -12.88 -25.10 6.51
N THR A 585 -12.58 -24.75 5.26
CA THR A 585 -12.06 -23.43 4.88
C THR A 585 -13.11 -22.33 4.99
N VAL A 586 -14.35 -22.55 4.56
CA VAL A 586 -15.38 -21.49 4.54
C VAL A 586 -15.71 -20.99 5.96
N PRO A 587 -15.99 -21.86 6.96
CA PRO A 587 -16.18 -21.40 8.34
C PRO A 587 -14.94 -20.73 8.92
N ALA A 588 -13.75 -21.29 8.71
CA ALA A 588 -12.50 -20.73 9.23
C ALA A 588 -12.20 -19.33 8.68
N LEU A 589 -12.49 -19.08 7.40
CA LEU A 589 -12.38 -17.75 6.81
C LEU A 589 -13.39 -16.77 7.40
N TYR A 590 -14.61 -17.22 7.72
CA TYR A 590 -15.61 -16.38 8.37
C TYR A 590 -15.21 -16.02 9.81
N ASP A 591 -14.64 -16.95 10.57
CA ASP A 591 -14.09 -16.67 11.90
C ASP A 591 -12.93 -15.67 11.83
N ALA A 592 -12.03 -15.83 10.86
CA ALA A 592 -10.95 -14.87 10.59
C ALA A 592 -11.50 -13.49 10.22
N LEU A 593 -12.62 -13.43 9.46
CA LEU A 593 -13.27 -12.19 9.08
C LEU A 593 -13.85 -11.45 10.30
N GLN A 594 -14.42 -12.17 11.27
CA GLN A 594 -14.87 -11.59 12.54
C GLN A 594 -13.72 -10.99 13.35
N GLN A 595 -12.59 -11.70 13.45
CA GLN A 595 -11.40 -11.20 14.13
C GLN A 595 -10.86 -9.93 13.45
N ARG A 596 -10.80 -9.92 12.11
CA ARG A 596 -10.36 -8.76 11.33
C ARG A 596 -11.29 -7.56 11.49
N ALA A 597 -12.61 -7.77 11.51
CA ALA A 597 -13.55 -6.69 11.77
C ALA A 597 -13.35 -6.10 13.18
N GLY A 598 -13.06 -6.93 14.18
CA GLY A 598 -12.68 -6.46 15.52
C GLY A 598 -11.42 -5.59 15.50
N ALA A 599 -10.36 -6.06 14.85
CA ALA A 599 -9.10 -5.32 14.73
C ALA A 599 -9.26 -3.95 14.03
N VAL A 600 -10.12 -3.86 13.01
CA VAL A 600 -10.42 -2.57 12.35
C VAL A 600 -11.09 -1.58 13.31
N VAL A 601 -12.04 -2.05 14.12
CA VAL A 601 -12.75 -1.20 15.10
C VAL A 601 -11.80 -0.75 16.22
N GLU A 602 -10.92 -1.63 16.70
CA GLU A 602 -9.89 -1.28 17.69
C GLU A 602 -8.89 -0.27 17.13
N ALA A 603 -8.46 -0.44 15.87
CA ALA A 603 -7.55 0.49 15.22
C ALA A 603 -8.18 1.88 14.99
N ASP A 604 -9.45 1.94 14.61
CA ASP A 604 -10.19 3.21 14.51
C ASP A 604 -10.32 3.91 15.87
N ALA A 605 -10.61 3.15 16.93
CA ALA A 605 -10.66 3.69 18.29
C ALA A 605 -9.30 4.23 18.74
N ALA A 606 -8.22 3.49 18.49
CA ALA A 606 -6.86 3.94 18.79
C ALA A 606 -6.47 5.21 18.02
N ARG A 607 -6.85 5.31 16.74
CA ARG A 607 -6.68 6.55 15.95
C ARG A 607 -7.44 7.71 16.60
N ALA A 608 -8.72 7.53 16.93
CA ALA A 608 -9.52 8.58 17.54
C ALA A 608 -8.91 9.07 18.87
N VAL A 609 -8.45 8.14 19.72
CA VAL A 609 -7.75 8.46 20.98
C VAL A 609 -6.45 9.22 20.71
N ALA A 610 -5.64 8.78 19.75
CA ALA A 610 -4.39 9.46 19.39
C ALA A 610 -4.66 10.90 18.88
N THR A 611 -5.68 11.10 18.05
CA THR A 611 -6.05 12.43 17.56
C THR A 611 -6.46 13.36 18.71
N VAL A 612 -7.32 12.90 19.62
CA VAL A 612 -7.74 13.70 20.79
C VAL A 612 -6.54 14.01 21.70
N ALA A 613 -5.63 13.07 21.89
CA ALA A 613 -4.40 13.29 22.65
C ALA A 613 -3.48 14.33 21.99
N TYR A 614 -3.40 14.33 20.66
CA TYR A 614 -2.69 15.36 19.91
C TYR A 614 -3.35 16.73 20.09
N GLU A 615 -4.66 16.83 19.83
CA GLU A 615 -5.48 18.05 19.98
C GLU A 615 -5.34 18.69 21.36
N SER A 616 -5.33 17.89 22.42
CA SER A 616 -5.32 18.39 23.81
C SER A 616 -3.93 18.61 24.40
N GLY A 617 -2.94 17.83 23.98
CA GLY A 617 -1.63 17.75 24.66
C GLY A 617 -0.43 18.13 23.80
N GLY A 618 -0.60 18.33 22.49
CA GLY A 618 0.52 18.65 21.58
C GLY A 618 1.61 17.57 21.55
N ARG A 619 1.29 16.31 21.89
CA ARG A 619 2.25 15.20 22.01
C ARG A 619 2.70 14.67 20.65
N GLY A 620 3.20 15.54 19.77
CA GLY A 620 3.68 15.22 18.42
C GLY A 620 2.63 14.57 17.51
N ILE A 621 2.72 14.77 16.21
CA ILE A 621 1.72 14.22 15.28
C ILE A 621 1.94 12.72 14.98
N GLU A 622 3.15 12.20 15.17
CA GLU A 622 3.51 10.84 14.75
C GLU A 622 2.63 9.72 15.33
N PRO A 623 2.22 9.71 16.61
CA PRO A 623 1.29 8.70 17.12
C PRO A 623 -0.05 8.65 16.37
N VAL A 624 -0.55 9.82 15.94
CA VAL A 624 -1.78 9.91 15.13
C VAL A 624 -1.56 9.28 13.75
N LEU A 625 -0.46 9.61 13.09
CA LEU A 625 -0.12 9.07 11.77
C LEU A 625 0.14 7.56 11.83
N ALA A 626 0.75 7.07 12.91
CA ALA A 626 0.95 5.65 13.15
C ALA A 626 -0.37 4.90 13.32
N ALA A 627 -1.29 5.43 14.11
CA ALA A 627 -2.62 4.84 14.29
C ALA A 627 -3.43 4.84 12.98
N MET A 628 -3.34 5.90 12.16
CA MET A 628 -3.97 5.94 10.83
C MET A 628 -3.43 4.84 9.92
N ARG A 629 -2.10 4.65 9.84
CA ARG A 629 -1.50 3.59 9.02
C ARG A 629 -1.89 2.19 9.50
N TRP A 630 -1.97 2.00 10.82
CA TRP A 630 -2.42 0.72 11.39
C TRP A 630 -3.87 0.43 11.03
N GLN A 631 -4.77 1.41 11.16
CA GLN A 631 -6.16 1.29 10.73
C GLN A 631 -6.27 0.94 9.25
N THR A 632 -5.54 1.64 8.37
CA THR A 632 -5.49 1.31 6.94
C THR A 632 -5.05 -0.13 6.71
N ALA A 633 -3.99 -0.60 7.38
CA ALA A 633 -3.48 -1.96 7.24
C ALA A 633 -4.50 -3.03 7.66
N GLU A 634 -5.16 -2.87 8.81
CA GLU A 634 -6.21 -3.80 9.26
C GLU A 634 -7.42 -3.79 8.33
N THR A 635 -7.77 -2.63 7.78
CA THR A 635 -8.90 -2.48 6.84
C THR A 635 -8.61 -3.20 5.51
N LEU A 636 -7.40 -3.07 4.98
CA LEU A 636 -6.97 -3.81 3.79
C LEU A 636 -6.90 -5.32 4.04
N ALA A 637 -6.46 -5.76 5.23
CA ALA A 637 -6.45 -7.16 5.62
C ALA A 637 -7.86 -7.76 5.76
N PHE A 638 -8.82 -6.98 6.28
CA PHE A 638 -10.24 -7.32 6.29
C PHE A 638 -10.77 -7.52 4.87
N LEU A 639 -10.51 -6.58 3.94
CA LEU A 639 -10.93 -6.69 2.54
C LEU A 639 -10.35 -7.94 1.84
N GLN A 640 -9.07 -8.25 2.08
CA GLN A 640 -8.45 -9.46 1.53
C GLN A 640 -9.12 -10.74 2.05
N THR A 641 -9.42 -10.79 3.36
CA THR A 641 -10.08 -11.94 3.99
C THR A 641 -11.51 -12.11 3.46
N LEU A 642 -12.25 -11.00 3.30
CA LEU A 642 -13.60 -10.98 2.76
C LEU A 642 -13.66 -11.50 1.31
N THR A 643 -12.69 -11.09 0.47
CA THR A 643 -12.56 -11.60 -0.90
C THR A 643 -12.27 -13.09 -0.92
N GLY A 644 -11.30 -13.56 -0.10
CA GLY A 644 -10.98 -14.98 0.01
C GLY A 644 -12.20 -15.82 0.46
N TYR A 645 -13.00 -15.30 1.39
CA TYR A 645 -14.25 -15.91 1.83
C TYR A 645 -15.26 -16.05 0.68
N ASN A 646 -15.47 -15.00 -0.12
CA ASN A 646 -16.40 -15.02 -1.25
C ASN A 646 -15.92 -15.91 -2.40
N GLN A 647 -14.61 -15.99 -2.64
CA GLN A 647 -14.02 -16.93 -3.61
C GLN A 647 -14.20 -18.39 -3.16
N ALA A 648 -14.04 -18.69 -1.87
CA ALA A 648 -14.29 -20.02 -1.32
C ALA A 648 -15.77 -20.42 -1.41
N ILE A 649 -16.70 -19.48 -1.16
CA ILE A 649 -18.13 -19.67 -1.38
C ILE A 649 -18.42 -19.97 -2.86
N ALA A 650 -17.78 -19.25 -3.79
CA ALA A 650 -17.96 -19.49 -5.21
C ALA A 650 -17.45 -20.85 -5.66
N GLU A 651 -16.28 -21.28 -5.15
CA GLU A 651 -15.76 -22.62 -5.40
C GLU A 651 -16.72 -23.70 -4.88
N TYR A 652 -17.28 -23.50 -3.67
CA TYR A 652 -18.28 -24.39 -3.12
C TYR A 652 -19.53 -24.49 -4.01
N ALA A 653 -20.15 -23.35 -4.32
CA ALA A 653 -21.37 -23.28 -5.11
C ALA A 653 -21.20 -23.93 -6.49
N LEU A 654 -20.08 -23.67 -7.17
CA LEU A 654 -19.76 -24.28 -8.47
C LEU A 654 -19.47 -25.78 -8.40
N THR A 655 -19.11 -26.30 -7.22
CA THR A 655 -18.88 -27.75 -7.03
C THR A 655 -20.19 -28.51 -6.78
N VAL A 656 -21.15 -27.89 -6.07
CA VAL A 656 -22.42 -28.55 -5.72
C VAL A 656 -23.54 -28.33 -6.73
N LEU A 657 -23.51 -27.22 -7.48
CA LEU A 657 -24.53 -26.91 -8.47
C LEU A 657 -24.23 -27.59 -9.82
N PRO A 658 -25.25 -27.93 -10.62
CA PRO A 658 -25.06 -28.48 -11.96
C PRO A 658 -24.26 -27.51 -12.83
N SER A 659 -23.32 -28.02 -13.62
CA SER A 659 -22.51 -27.20 -14.54
C SER A 659 -23.35 -26.47 -15.60
N SER A 660 -24.57 -26.93 -15.87
CA SER A 660 -25.54 -26.31 -16.78
C SER A 660 -26.35 -25.16 -16.17
N ILE A 661 -26.22 -24.89 -14.86
CA ILE A 661 -27.02 -23.85 -14.19
C ILE A 661 -26.83 -22.49 -14.90
N PRO A 662 -27.88 -21.74 -15.24
CA PRO A 662 -27.74 -20.39 -15.77
C PRO A 662 -27.02 -19.44 -14.78
N GLY A 663 -26.30 -18.43 -15.28
CA GLY A 663 -25.50 -17.53 -14.45
C GLY A 663 -26.34 -16.70 -13.47
N ASP A 664 -27.54 -16.30 -13.89
CA ASP A 664 -28.56 -15.63 -13.07
C ASP A 664 -29.08 -16.50 -11.92
N GLN A 665 -29.10 -17.83 -12.10
CA GLN A 665 -29.46 -18.76 -11.04
C GLN A 665 -28.28 -19.08 -10.10
N LEU A 666 -27.04 -18.84 -10.54
CA LEU A 666 -25.84 -19.00 -9.70
C LEU A 666 -25.70 -17.86 -8.69
N VAL A 667 -25.99 -16.61 -9.08
CA VAL A 667 -25.77 -15.42 -8.21
C VAL A 667 -26.46 -15.50 -6.84
N PRO A 668 -27.74 -15.94 -6.72
CA PRO A 668 -28.40 -16.10 -5.42
C PRO A 668 -27.71 -17.10 -4.49
N ALA A 669 -26.95 -18.06 -5.03
CA ALA A 669 -26.16 -19.00 -4.22
C ALA A 669 -24.84 -18.38 -3.75
N LEU A 670 -24.36 -17.30 -4.38
CA LEU A 670 -23.11 -16.62 -4.04
C LEU A 670 -23.32 -15.46 -3.06
N VAL A 671 -24.40 -14.69 -3.28
CA VAL A 671 -24.71 -13.49 -2.50
C VAL A 671 -26.08 -13.73 -1.87
N LEU A 672 -26.10 -14.06 -0.57
CA LEU A 672 -27.36 -14.15 0.16
C LEU A 672 -27.90 -12.74 0.33
N THR A 673 -28.81 -12.34 -0.56
CA THR A 673 -29.59 -11.11 -0.38
C THR A 673 -30.36 -11.24 0.92
N ARG A 674 -30.16 -10.29 1.84
CA ARG A 674 -31.09 -10.10 2.98
C ARG A 674 -32.47 -9.87 2.35
N ARG A 675 -33.32 -10.90 2.36
CA ARG A 675 -34.75 -10.74 2.12
C ARG A 675 -35.40 -10.11 3.34
#